data_AF-A0A089JXW3-F1
#
_entry.id   AF-A0A089JXW3-F1
#
_cell.length_a   1.000
_cell.length_b   1.000
_cell.length_c   1.000
_cell.angle_alpha   90.00
_cell.angle_beta   90.00
_cell.angle_gamma   90.00
#
_symmetry.space_group_name_H-M   'P 1'
#
loop_
_entity.id
_entity.type
_entity.pdbx_description
1 polymer ?
#
loop_
_entity_poly.entity_id
_entity_poly.type
_entity_poly.pdbx_seq_one_letter_code
_entity_poly.pdbx_strand_id
1 'polypeptide(L)'
;MKEKHSVWKKRLMNCTLAVAVAVPLQLFAFGTGSTVYAEGPNDPAPYIEAKVVNGHAGQKILFDNTHEQTAGAADWVIDGAFSDFGNALAQEGYDVKELRKTTPVTLNDLSGYDVYIVAESNVPYKASEQHAMAEYVENGGSIFFIGDHYNADRNKNRWDGSEVFNGYRRGAWDNPAKGMNAEETASAAMQGVVSTDWLAEEFGVRFRYNALGDISATNIVAPAQAFGITTGVSAVAMHAGSTLAILDPARAKGIVYLPPTSAAWANAVDQGVYNGGGVAEGPYVAVAKKGAGKAAFIGDSSPVEDATPKYLREDTGAKKTTYDGFKEVDDATLLVNTVNWLAEQESYSDFTQVNGLTLDQPTALLPFEEPALSAEPQPEPWAEPNAGYKWYDRSTFRAGSYGGPAATASAVYSFTHQAVLPNAQNFQIRVSAVNLPAGTTVSGFQVGIYQVSGGAQIAKIQNTDGTWPGSYGYSTSFNLTADLNGHAYKDLTVQIKPGSTAASNLRLRQNSTNLKTESVMLGNVPAEPLPAEEDPIPATISISDSRAKTAGSLVTVEGTVTTEPGIFGGQSFYLQDETGGVYVFQNQSGFHAGDKVKVTASTALYNTELELSEVVQIAKTGTAVLPQPVTAGKVNDANQGQLLQVNGVTVTNIISATPSGSFEFDAVNDDGTSNHVRVDARTGITKDGFPYTEGQKLNITGVSAIFKGIYQLKPRSLGDFTVVEEEAAPVTTATLSAEPNESGWINQAVKVTLKADSDTADVYYSLNRSKEAVYSTPVNIEEDGRHTLTYHAVPGKGKPEEAKTLSLNIDTAPPVAELKESGHEVRDVEETSQLNFDLTADDILSGIASQQLLLDGKPITEDQPLSAADVGAGSHTVKYTVKDAAGNMAEKSYTFQVAGGEVLATGEPGQAVLSSNSRYAYGLSDGNYTVTMNMWWGNNGTSYKLYENGTLIDSITLKDVSPAAQTAGTELHGKVNGTYVYTAELTNKYGTTKSKPLTVTISDSVPGKPVLSEDNWDGDGTYKVSMNLWWGTNATEYRLYENGQLIDSQPLNANTPSAQSAVSAISGRAAGVYEYKAELINAAGVTSSDTIKVTVLR
;
A
#
# COMPACT_ATOMS: atom_id res chain seq x y z
N MET A 1 38.44 -59.23 25.34
CA MET A 1 37.62 -60.46 25.27
C MET A 1 36.22 -59.99 24.93
N LYS A 2 35.75 -60.09 23.67
CA LYS A 2 35.02 -61.25 23.11
C LYS A 2 34.00 -61.80 24.11
N GLU A 3 32.72 -62.00 23.85
CA GLU A 3 31.84 -61.89 22.67
C GLU A 3 30.46 -62.32 23.22
N LYS A 4 29.35 -61.78 22.71
CA LYS A 4 28.27 -62.60 22.13
C LYS A 4 27.16 -61.72 21.55
N HIS A 5 27.12 -61.74 20.23
CA HIS A 5 26.07 -61.27 19.35
C HIS A 5 24.75 -62.02 19.57
N SER A 6 23.60 -61.39 19.27
CA SER A 6 22.77 -61.77 18.11
C SER A 6 21.48 -60.94 18.05
N VAL A 7 21.42 -59.91 17.20
CA VAL A 7 20.69 -59.87 15.91
C VAL A 7 19.17 -60.05 16.02
N TRP A 8 18.40 -58.96 15.87
CA TRP A 8 17.53 -58.71 14.70
C TRP A 8 16.83 -57.33 14.79
N LYS A 9 17.22 -56.42 13.88
CA LYS A 9 16.56 -55.15 13.58
C LYS A 9 16.10 -55.20 12.11
N LYS A 10 14.86 -54.76 11.86
CA LYS A 10 14.35 -54.07 10.65
C LYS A 10 14.08 -54.85 9.35
N ARG A 11 12.80 -54.84 8.95
CA ARG A 11 12.22 -54.35 7.67
C ARG A 11 10.86 -53.68 8.02
N LEU A 12 10.70 -52.34 7.93
CA LEU A 12 10.07 -51.55 6.83
C LEU A 12 8.65 -52.06 6.47
N MET A 13 7.55 -51.28 6.30
CA MET A 13 7.30 -49.84 6.11
C MET A 13 5.75 -49.59 6.04
N ASN A 14 5.28 -48.40 6.45
CA ASN A 14 4.07 -47.63 6.04
C ASN A 14 2.63 -48.23 6.02
N CYS A 15 1.67 -47.60 6.73
CA CYS A 15 0.67 -46.64 6.20
C CYS A 15 -0.55 -46.37 7.15
N THR A 16 -0.83 -45.08 7.38
CA THR A 16 -2.12 -44.37 7.58
C THR A 16 -3.06 -44.58 8.79
N LEU A 17 -3.15 -43.51 9.61
CA LEU A 17 -4.30 -42.60 9.84
C LEU A 17 -5.59 -43.09 10.57
N ALA A 18 -5.91 -42.33 11.65
CA ALA A 18 -7.22 -41.72 11.98
C ALA A 18 -7.96 -42.17 13.27
N VAL A 19 -8.42 -41.13 14.02
CA VAL A 19 -9.53 -41.05 15.02
C VAL A 19 -9.16 -41.47 16.47
N ALA A 20 -8.85 -40.52 17.39
CA ALA A 20 -9.75 -39.70 18.25
C ALA A 20 -10.34 -40.52 19.44
N VAL A 21 -10.59 -40.04 20.67
CA VAL A 21 -10.54 -38.74 21.35
C VAL A 21 -10.81 -38.99 22.86
N ALA A 22 -10.50 -38.00 23.71
CA ALA A 22 -11.04 -37.76 25.07
C ALA A 22 -10.42 -38.47 26.29
N VAL A 23 -9.53 -37.74 26.98
CA VAL A 23 -9.50 -37.68 28.46
C VAL A 23 -9.20 -36.21 28.84
N PRO A 24 -9.96 -35.59 29.76
CA PRO A 24 -9.93 -34.15 29.98
C PRO A 24 -8.72 -33.71 30.82
N LEU A 25 -8.10 -32.60 30.42
CA LEU A 25 -7.18 -31.81 31.25
C LEU A 25 -7.95 -31.24 32.45
N GLN A 26 -7.66 -31.74 33.64
CA GLN A 26 -7.91 -31.05 34.90
C GLN A 26 -6.58 -31.01 35.66
N LEU A 27 -5.85 -29.89 35.53
CA LEU A 27 -4.81 -29.41 36.46
C LEU A 27 -4.33 -28.03 35.98
N PHE A 28 -5.21 -27.04 36.05
CA PHE A 28 -4.85 -25.63 36.16
C PHE A 28 -5.77 -25.00 37.20
N ALA A 29 -5.50 -25.32 38.47
CA ALA A 29 -5.98 -24.51 39.57
C ALA A 29 -5.06 -23.28 39.63
N PHE A 30 -5.39 -22.25 38.85
CA PHE A 30 -4.84 -20.92 39.06
C PHE A 30 -5.26 -20.45 40.45
N GLY A 31 -4.27 -20.13 41.29
CA GLY A 31 -4.51 -19.36 42.50
C GLY A 31 -4.96 -17.97 42.09
N THR A 32 -6.26 -17.72 42.13
CA THR A 32 -6.82 -16.37 42.13
C THR A 32 -6.85 -15.90 43.58
N GLY A 33 -5.92 -15.02 43.92
CA GLY A 33 -5.80 -14.46 45.26
C GLY A 33 -5.22 -13.06 45.21
N SER A 34 -5.86 -12.14 44.49
CA SER A 34 -5.56 -10.71 44.59
C SER A 34 -6.84 -9.89 44.44
N THR A 35 -7.57 -9.67 45.53
CA THR A 35 -8.34 -8.44 45.68
C THR A 35 -7.67 -7.60 46.76
N VAL A 36 -6.81 -6.70 46.33
CA VAL A 36 -6.36 -5.54 47.10
C VAL A 36 -6.29 -4.40 46.08
N TYR A 37 -6.94 -3.27 46.36
CA TYR A 37 -6.89 -2.07 45.52
C TYR A 37 -6.33 -0.93 46.37
N ALA A 38 -5.18 -1.14 46.99
CA ALA A 38 -4.45 -0.16 47.80
C ALA A 38 -3.13 -0.74 48.35
N GLU A 39 -2.50 -1.68 47.64
CA GLU A 39 -1.15 -2.12 48.01
C GLU A 39 -0.24 -0.91 48.17
N GLY A 40 0.78 -1.04 49.01
CA GLY A 40 1.75 0.01 49.24
C GLY A 40 3.16 -0.51 49.36
N PRO A 41 4.10 0.36 49.74
CA PRO A 41 5.52 0.04 49.81
C PRO A 41 5.92 -1.11 50.76
N ASN A 42 5.01 -1.54 51.63
CA ASN A 42 5.24 -2.62 52.60
C ASN A 42 4.59 -3.95 52.18
N ASP A 43 3.76 -3.95 51.13
CA ASP A 43 3.12 -5.15 50.63
C ASP A 43 4.07 -5.92 49.71
N PRO A 44 3.88 -7.25 49.56
CA PRO A 44 4.68 -8.04 48.64
C PRO A 44 4.66 -7.44 47.23
N ALA A 45 5.84 -7.25 46.65
CA ALA A 45 5.97 -6.77 45.29
C ALA A 45 5.52 -7.86 44.29
N PRO A 46 4.83 -7.48 43.20
CA PRO A 46 4.49 -8.41 42.13
C PRO A 46 5.74 -9.03 41.51
N TYR A 47 5.54 -10.22 40.96
CA TYR A 47 6.58 -11.01 40.32
C TYR A 47 5.97 -11.78 39.15
N ILE A 48 6.59 -11.67 37.98
CA ILE A 48 6.20 -12.40 36.78
C ILE A 48 7.36 -13.35 36.46
N GLU A 49 7.09 -14.65 36.63
CA GLU A 49 8.05 -15.70 36.27
C GLU A 49 8.21 -15.79 34.76
N ALA A 50 9.46 -15.99 34.33
CA ALA A 50 9.83 -16.28 32.95
C ALA A 50 8.94 -17.39 32.35
N LYS A 51 8.41 -17.15 31.15
CA LYS A 51 7.51 -18.08 30.46
C LYS A 51 8.23 -19.09 29.58
N VAL A 52 9.48 -18.80 29.24
CA VAL A 52 10.32 -19.63 28.38
C VAL A 52 11.72 -19.76 28.98
N VAL A 53 12.42 -20.83 28.62
CA VAL A 53 13.82 -21.05 28.98
C VAL A 53 14.65 -20.92 27.70
N ASN A 54 15.40 -19.84 27.57
CA ASN A 54 16.23 -19.52 26.40
C ASN A 54 17.57 -18.90 26.85
N GLY A 55 18.21 -18.09 25.99
CA GLY A 55 19.47 -17.40 26.29
C GLY A 55 19.40 -16.44 27.49
N HIS A 56 18.19 -16.03 27.89
CA HIS A 56 17.95 -15.11 29.01
C HIS A 56 17.61 -15.83 30.32
N ALA A 57 17.63 -17.17 30.33
CA ALA A 57 17.26 -17.94 31.51
C ALA A 57 18.12 -17.57 32.74
N GLY A 58 17.44 -17.09 33.80
CA GLY A 58 18.06 -16.68 35.05
C GLY A 58 18.42 -15.19 35.13
N GLN A 59 18.25 -14.43 34.05
CA GLN A 59 18.36 -12.98 34.05
C GLN A 59 17.11 -12.33 34.66
N LYS A 60 17.29 -11.23 35.38
CA LYS A 60 16.24 -10.58 36.18
C LYS A 60 16.11 -9.10 35.87
N ILE A 61 14.87 -8.66 35.73
CA ILE A 61 14.50 -7.26 35.48
C ILE A 61 13.77 -6.71 36.70
N LEU A 62 14.21 -5.55 37.19
CA LEU A 62 13.63 -4.86 38.32
C LEU A 62 12.95 -3.56 37.88
N PHE A 63 11.65 -3.44 38.11
CA PHE A 63 10.89 -2.20 37.88
C PHE A 63 10.80 -1.39 39.16
N ASP A 64 11.02 -0.08 39.10
CA ASP A 64 10.88 0.81 40.24
C ASP A 64 9.43 1.16 40.55
N ASN A 65 9.08 1.15 41.84
CA ASN A 65 7.85 1.73 42.37
C ASN A 65 8.10 2.44 43.72
N THR A 66 9.26 3.11 43.83
CA THR A 66 9.72 3.78 45.07
C THR A 66 9.64 5.31 45.02
N HIS A 67 9.54 5.91 43.83
CA HIS A 67 9.51 7.37 43.60
C HIS A 67 8.18 7.83 42.99
N GLU A 68 7.08 7.27 43.48
CA GLU A 68 5.69 7.67 43.14
C GLU A 68 5.30 7.45 41.67
N GLN A 69 5.70 6.31 41.12
CA GLN A 69 5.27 5.79 39.81
C GLN A 69 3.76 5.55 39.67
N THR A 70 3.01 5.75 40.75
CA THR A 70 1.55 5.62 40.83
C THR A 70 0.84 6.96 41.11
N ALA A 71 1.57 8.08 41.08
CA ALA A 71 1.02 9.41 41.40
C ALA A 71 0.05 9.91 40.33
N GLY A 72 -0.98 10.64 40.75
CA GLY A 72 -1.93 11.26 39.82
C GLY A 72 -2.45 10.29 38.76
N ALA A 73 -2.14 10.56 37.48
CA ALA A 73 -2.53 9.72 36.35
C ALA A 73 -1.59 8.52 36.08
N ALA A 74 -0.36 8.54 36.58
CA ALA A 74 0.63 7.49 36.36
C ALA A 74 0.24 6.18 37.06
N ASP A 75 0.54 5.03 36.46
CA ASP A 75 0.32 3.72 37.08
C ASP A 75 1.34 2.67 36.61
N TRP A 76 2.62 3.03 36.65
CA TRP A 76 3.75 2.32 36.04
C TRP A 76 4.18 1.07 36.83
N VAL A 77 3.23 0.17 37.11
CA VAL A 77 3.44 -1.09 37.85
C VAL A 77 3.23 -2.30 36.95
N ILE A 78 4.02 -3.35 37.17
CA ILE A 78 4.09 -4.52 36.28
C ILE A 78 2.83 -5.41 36.33
N ASP A 79 1.92 -5.17 37.26
CA ASP A 79 0.59 -5.80 37.34
C ASP A 79 -0.55 -4.78 37.19
N GLY A 80 -0.24 -3.63 36.58
CA GLY A 80 -1.14 -2.55 36.18
C GLY A 80 -0.73 -2.02 34.82
N ALA A 81 -0.57 -0.70 34.64
CA ALA A 81 -0.38 -0.12 33.31
C ALA A 81 0.92 -0.52 32.58
N PHE A 82 1.83 -1.28 33.20
CA PHE A 82 2.99 -1.91 32.55
C PHE A 82 2.86 -3.44 32.41
N SER A 83 1.65 -3.99 32.55
CA SER A 83 1.43 -5.44 32.55
C SER A 83 1.80 -6.08 31.21
N ASP A 84 1.48 -5.46 30.08
CA ASP A 84 1.83 -5.98 28.77
C ASP A 84 3.35 -5.95 28.57
N PHE A 85 4.04 -4.89 28.99
CA PHE A 85 5.50 -4.83 28.93
C PHE A 85 6.16 -5.88 29.84
N GLY A 86 5.71 -5.99 31.09
CA GLY A 86 6.20 -7.00 32.03
C GLY A 86 5.97 -8.43 31.53
N ASN A 87 4.81 -8.71 30.92
CA ASN A 87 4.52 -10.01 30.32
C ASN A 87 5.33 -10.27 29.05
N ALA A 88 5.59 -9.26 28.23
CA ALA A 88 6.46 -9.40 27.05
C ALA A 88 7.89 -9.78 27.46
N LEU A 89 8.44 -9.14 28.49
CA LEU A 89 9.76 -9.51 29.02
C LEU A 89 9.78 -10.93 29.61
N ALA A 90 8.71 -11.35 30.30
CA ALA A 90 8.58 -12.73 30.76
C ALA A 90 8.50 -13.73 29.59
N GLN A 91 7.86 -13.35 28.48
CA GLN A 91 7.82 -14.16 27.25
C GLN A 91 9.18 -14.24 26.55
N GLU A 92 10.03 -13.23 26.70
CA GLU A 92 11.43 -13.26 26.28
C GLU A 92 12.33 -14.09 27.22
N GLY A 93 11.82 -14.57 28.36
CA GLY A 93 12.53 -15.48 29.26
C GLY A 93 13.14 -14.82 30.50
N TYR A 94 12.80 -13.57 30.78
CA TYR A 94 13.24 -12.86 31.99
C TYR A 94 12.33 -13.12 33.19
N ASP A 95 12.90 -13.12 34.38
CA ASP A 95 12.14 -12.96 35.61
C ASP A 95 11.94 -11.46 35.88
N VAL A 96 10.68 -11.02 36.00
CA VAL A 96 10.33 -9.61 36.18
C VAL A 96 9.81 -9.37 37.58
N LYS A 97 10.32 -8.34 38.25
CA LYS A 97 9.93 -8.01 39.62
C LYS A 97 9.84 -6.51 39.82
N GLU A 98 8.98 -6.09 40.75
CA GLU A 98 8.90 -4.70 41.18
C GLU A 98 9.69 -4.43 42.48
N LEU A 99 10.23 -3.23 42.63
CA LEU A 99 10.84 -2.71 43.84
C LEU A 99 9.82 -1.86 44.61
N ARG A 100 9.43 -2.31 45.80
CA ARG A 100 8.55 -1.57 46.72
C ARG A 100 9.28 -1.27 48.02
N LYS A 101 9.41 0.01 48.38
CA LYS A 101 9.90 0.50 49.68
C LYS A 101 9.77 2.02 49.79
N THR A 102 9.99 2.55 50.99
CA THR A 102 10.02 4.00 51.28
C THR A 102 11.42 4.54 51.58
N THR A 103 12.41 3.65 51.74
CA THR A 103 13.81 4.02 51.98
C THR A 103 14.53 4.23 50.65
N PRO A 104 15.58 5.07 50.61
CA PRO A 104 16.35 5.33 49.38
C PRO A 104 16.82 4.05 48.67
N VAL A 105 16.86 4.09 47.34
CA VAL A 105 17.48 3.04 46.51
C VAL A 105 18.97 2.96 46.80
N THR A 106 19.47 1.74 47.01
CA THR A 106 20.87 1.45 47.32
C THR A 106 21.42 0.46 46.30
N LEU A 107 22.75 0.40 46.17
CA LEU A 107 23.41 -0.56 45.29
C LEU A 107 23.00 -2.02 45.58
N ASN A 108 22.75 -2.35 46.84
CA ASN A 108 22.35 -3.71 47.24
C ASN A 108 20.96 -4.09 46.71
N ASP A 109 20.06 -3.14 46.52
CA ASP A 109 18.75 -3.41 45.91
C ASP A 109 18.90 -3.77 44.43
N LEU A 110 19.87 -3.16 43.75
CA LEU A 110 20.08 -3.27 42.30
C LEU A 110 20.99 -4.44 41.91
N SER A 111 22.03 -4.73 42.70
CA SER A 111 23.12 -5.67 42.36
C SER A 111 22.72 -7.13 42.06
N GLY A 112 21.47 -7.52 42.35
CA GLY A 112 20.93 -8.85 42.06
C GLY A 112 20.14 -8.95 40.75
N TYR A 113 20.09 -7.88 39.97
CA TYR A 113 19.32 -7.76 38.72
C TYR A 113 20.24 -7.33 37.58
N ASP A 114 19.86 -7.68 36.35
CA ASP A 114 20.60 -7.34 35.13
C ASP A 114 20.17 -5.96 34.60
N VAL A 115 18.87 -5.66 34.68
CA VAL A 115 18.29 -4.39 34.23
C VAL A 115 17.37 -3.82 35.31
N TYR A 116 17.52 -2.53 35.58
CA TYR A 116 16.63 -1.72 36.42
C TYR A 116 15.84 -0.76 35.53
N ILE A 117 14.52 -0.77 35.59
CA ILE A 117 13.63 0.04 34.75
C ILE A 117 12.89 1.02 35.64
N VAL A 118 12.88 2.29 35.25
CA VAL A 118 12.16 3.34 35.96
C VAL A 118 11.43 4.27 35.01
N ALA A 119 10.19 4.60 35.35
CA ALA A 119 9.31 5.43 34.53
C ALA A 119 8.72 6.59 35.33
N GLU A 120 8.75 7.81 34.79
CA GLU A 120 8.21 9.04 35.38
C GLU A 120 8.27 9.10 36.91
N SER A 121 9.47 9.08 37.48
CA SER A 121 9.61 9.28 38.93
C SER A 121 9.09 10.67 39.31
N ASN A 122 8.11 10.74 40.19
CA ASN A 122 7.48 11.99 40.63
C ASN A 122 8.07 12.54 41.93
N VAL A 123 9.01 11.81 42.55
CA VAL A 123 9.78 12.27 43.72
C VAL A 123 11.25 12.36 43.35
N PRO A 124 11.96 13.47 43.65
CA PRO A 124 13.36 13.63 43.30
C PRO A 124 14.28 12.58 43.93
N TYR A 125 15.23 12.08 43.14
CA TYR A 125 16.30 11.24 43.67
C TYR A 125 17.23 12.03 44.57
N LYS A 126 17.66 11.38 45.65
CA LYS A 126 18.72 11.90 46.51
C LYS A 126 20.07 11.69 45.86
N ALA A 127 21.06 12.50 46.22
CA ALA A 127 22.43 12.32 45.73
C ALA A 127 22.99 10.91 46.01
N SER A 128 22.58 10.28 47.11
CA SER A 128 22.95 8.90 47.44
C SER A 128 22.38 7.87 46.48
N GLU A 129 21.18 8.11 45.96
CA GLU A 129 20.50 7.20 45.03
C GLU A 129 21.08 7.35 43.63
N GLN A 130 21.31 8.59 43.20
CA GLN A 130 22.02 8.88 41.96
C GLN A 130 23.39 8.20 41.95
N HIS A 131 24.16 8.31 43.04
CA HIS A 131 25.45 7.62 43.18
C HIS A 131 25.31 6.09 43.12
N ALA A 132 24.32 5.51 43.79
CA ALA A 132 24.08 4.07 43.77
C ALA A 132 23.70 3.55 42.38
N MET A 133 22.86 4.28 41.63
CA MET A 133 22.49 3.96 40.25
C MET A 133 23.69 4.08 39.30
N ALA A 134 24.47 5.15 39.44
CA ALA A 134 25.71 5.36 38.72
C ALA A 134 26.72 4.22 38.96
N GLU A 135 26.96 3.84 40.21
CA GLU A 135 27.85 2.74 40.60
C GLU A 135 27.34 1.38 40.11
N TYR A 136 26.02 1.15 40.16
CA TYR A 136 25.41 -0.07 39.62
C TYR A 136 25.70 -0.23 38.13
N VAL A 137 25.54 0.83 37.33
CA VAL A 137 25.83 0.77 35.89
C VAL A 137 27.32 0.63 35.62
N GLU A 138 28.17 1.38 36.33
CA GLU A 138 29.63 1.27 36.16
C GLU A 138 30.13 -0.17 36.35
N ASN A 139 29.53 -0.90 37.30
CA ASN A 139 29.86 -2.28 37.63
C ASN A 139 29.20 -3.34 36.73
N GLY A 140 28.52 -2.95 35.65
CA GLY A 140 27.97 -3.88 34.65
C GLY A 140 26.45 -4.00 34.64
N GLY A 141 25.75 -3.39 35.62
CA GLY A 141 24.30 -3.32 35.60
C GLY A 141 23.77 -2.40 34.49
N SER A 142 22.48 -2.49 34.20
CA SER A 142 21.85 -1.65 33.17
C SER A 142 20.62 -0.93 33.68
N ILE A 143 20.38 0.31 33.23
CA ILE A 143 19.19 1.08 33.59
C ILE A 143 18.40 1.52 32.35
N PHE A 144 17.07 1.41 32.38
CA PHE A 144 16.19 2.02 31.39
C PHE A 144 15.37 3.14 32.03
N PHE A 145 15.59 4.37 31.59
CA PHE A 145 14.82 5.56 32.00
C PHE A 145 13.71 5.85 30.98
N ILE A 146 12.47 5.84 31.45
CA ILE A 146 11.27 6.15 30.67
C ILE A 146 10.73 7.49 31.17
N GLY A 147 11.09 8.57 30.48
CA GLY A 147 10.71 9.94 30.83
C GLY A 147 9.34 10.31 30.28
N ASP A 148 9.02 11.60 30.39
CA ASP A 148 7.84 12.21 29.80
C ASP A 148 8.13 13.69 29.51
N HIS A 149 7.15 14.43 29.01
CA HIS A 149 7.22 15.86 28.75
C HIS A 149 7.47 16.71 30.01
N TYR A 150 7.98 17.93 29.83
CA TYR A 150 7.92 18.95 30.89
C TYR A 150 6.46 19.38 31.10
N ASN A 151 6.03 19.67 32.34
CA ASN A 151 4.62 19.75 32.76
C ASN A 151 3.91 18.38 32.96
N ALA A 152 4.67 17.35 33.34
CA ALA A 152 4.22 16.02 33.73
C ALA A 152 4.23 15.77 35.26
N ASP A 153 4.28 16.81 36.10
CA ASP A 153 4.14 16.70 37.56
C ASP A 153 2.77 16.10 37.97
N ARG A 154 2.77 14.80 38.32
CA ARG A 154 1.53 14.04 38.62
C ARG A 154 1.11 14.16 40.08
N ASN A 155 2.03 14.41 41.01
CA ASN A 155 1.74 14.54 42.45
C ASN A 155 1.62 16.00 42.93
N LYS A 156 1.84 16.97 42.03
CA LYS A 156 1.78 18.43 42.29
C LYS A 156 2.86 18.91 43.25
N ASN A 157 4.05 18.31 43.22
CA ASN A 157 5.18 18.68 44.07
C ASN A 157 6.19 19.62 43.39
N ARG A 158 5.93 20.00 42.13
CA ARG A 158 6.77 20.84 41.25
C ARG A 158 7.98 20.14 40.64
N TRP A 159 8.08 18.82 40.72
CA TRP A 159 9.11 18.05 40.03
C TRP A 159 8.46 17.29 38.90
N ASP A 160 8.91 17.55 37.68
CA ASP A 160 8.55 16.74 36.52
C ASP A 160 9.43 15.48 36.43
N GLY A 161 8.93 14.40 35.85
CA GLY A 161 9.66 13.11 35.79
C GLY A 161 11.03 13.22 35.11
N SER A 162 11.12 14.01 34.04
CA SER A 162 12.37 14.32 33.36
C SER A 162 13.37 15.09 34.23
N GLU A 163 12.89 15.97 35.10
CA GLU A 163 13.71 16.74 36.05
C GLU A 163 14.23 15.86 37.19
N VAL A 164 13.40 14.95 37.69
CA VAL A 164 13.80 13.95 38.67
C VAL A 164 14.94 13.11 38.12
N PHE A 165 14.83 12.68 36.86
CA PHE A 165 15.88 11.93 36.18
C PHE A 165 17.13 12.76 35.98
N ASN A 166 17.03 13.99 35.51
CA ASN A 166 18.18 14.87 35.35
C ASN A 166 18.86 15.22 36.69
N GLY A 167 18.13 15.20 37.81
CA GLY A 167 18.62 15.45 39.16
C GLY A 167 18.49 16.92 39.60
N TYR A 168 17.73 17.73 38.89
CA TYR A 168 17.54 19.14 39.20
C TYR A 168 16.26 19.68 38.55
N ARG A 169 15.71 20.76 39.14
CA ARG A 169 14.50 21.43 38.65
C ARG A 169 14.83 22.70 37.85
N ARG A 170 14.16 22.89 36.72
CA ARG A 170 14.22 24.08 35.87
C ARG A 170 13.92 25.33 36.71
N GLY A 171 14.79 26.33 36.64
CA GLY A 171 14.63 27.59 37.38
C GLY A 171 14.83 27.52 38.89
N ALA A 172 15.27 26.40 39.43
CA ALA A 172 15.51 26.19 40.86
C ALA A 172 16.85 25.54 41.16
N TRP A 173 17.85 25.74 40.29
CA TRP A 173 19.20 25.20 40.45
C TRP A 173 19.81 25.46 41.85
N ASP A 174 19.77 26.70 42.33
CA ASP A 174 20.37 27.06 43.63
C ASP A 174 19.61 26.49 44.85
N ASN A 175 18.33 26.16 44.69
CA ASN A 175 17.49 25.65 45.76
C ASN A 175 16.41 24.70 45.21
N PRO A 176 16.60 23.37 45.27
CA PRO A 176 15.62 22.39 44.78
C PRO A 176 14.26 22.43 45.51
N ALA A 177 14.18 23.10 46.67
CA ALA A 177 12.93 23.30 47.41
C ALA A 177 12.28 24.68 47.16
N LYS A 178 12.72 25.43 46.14
CA LYS A 178 12.18 26.74 45.81
C LYS A 178 10.67 26.66 45.58
N GLY A 179 9.91 27.50 46.28
CA GLY A 179 8.44 27.53 46.19
C GLY A 179 7.71 26.53 47.08
N MET A 180 8.41 25.63 47.79
CA MET A 180 7.82 24.71 48.77
C MET A 180 7.58 25.38 50.12
N ASN A 181 6.57 24.91 50.85
CA ASN A 181 6.33 25.29 52.23
C ASN A 181 7.25 24.54 53.22
N ALA A 182 7.17 24.88 54.51
CA ALA A 182 8.04 24.33 55.53
C ALA A 182 7.85 22.81 55.77
N GLU A 183 6.63 22.29 55.62
CA GLU A 183 6.34 20.86 55.78
C GLU A 183 6.87 20.07 54.58
N GLU A 184 6.66 20.57 53.36
CA GLU A 184 7.22 20.00 52.12
C GLU A 184 8.75 19.93 52.18
N THR A 185 9.40 21.04 52.54
CA THR A 185 10.87 21.12 52.64
C THR A 185 11.44 20.17 53.70
N ALA A 186 10.72 19.96 54.80
CA ALA A 186 11.17 19.09 55.90
C ALA A 186 10.86 17.59 55.66
N SER A 187 10.06 17.27 54.63
CA SER A 187 9.61 15.91 54.33
C SER A 187 10.76 14.94 54.08
N ALA A 188 10.54 13.65 54.35
CA ALA A 188 11.54 12.62 54.09
C ALA A 188 11.92 12.50 52.60
N ALA A 189 11.01 12.88 51.70
CA ALA A 189 11.23 12.93 50.26
C ALA A 189 12.29 13.96 49.86
N MET A 190 12.25 15.17 50.46
CA MET A 190 13.20 16.25 50.12
C MET A 190 14.53 16.18 50.87
N GLN A 191 14.63 15.39 51.93
CA GLN A 191 15.87 15.25 52.69
C GLN A 191 16.98 14.58 51.88
N GLY A 192 18.06 15.32 51.62
CA GLY A 192 19.23 14.84 50.85
C GLY A 192 19.14 15.10 49.34
N VAL A 193 18.11 15.83 48.89
CA VAL A 193 17.99 16.31 47.52
C VAL A 193 18.88 17.52 47.33
N VAL A 194 19.68 17.51 46.28
CA VAL A 194 20.55 18.59 45.84
C VAL A 194 20.47 18.68 44.32
N SER A 195 20.59 19.87 43.74
CA SER A 195 20.62 20.04 42.30
C SER A 195 21.95 19.49 41.75
N THR A 196 21.87 18.56 40.82
CA THR A 196 23.00 17.90 40.14
C THR A 196 22.63 17.69 38.69
N ASP A 197 23.58 17.75 37.76
CA ASP A 197 23.36 17.38 36.35
C ASP A 197 23.92 15.97 36.08
N TRP A 198 23.57 15.03 36.96
CA TRP A 198 24.28 13.75 37.07
C TRP A 198 24.10 12.86 35.83
N LEU A 199 22.96 12.92 35.12
CA LEU A 199 22.82 12.17 33.87
C LEU A 199 23.78 12.67 32.78
N ALA A 200 24.00 13.99 32.72
CA ALA A 200 24.97 14.56 31.79
C ALA A 200 26.39 14.14 32.17
N GLU A 201 26.74 14.19 33.45
CA GLU A 201 28.07 13.84 33.95
C GLU A 201 28.38 12.34 33.79
N GLU A 202 27.41 11.48 34.07
CA GLU A 202 27.61 10.04 34.19
C GLU A 202 27.30 9.28 32.90
N PHE A 203 26.34 9.76 32.09
CA PHE A 203 25.90 9.10 30.87
C PHE A 203 26.06 9.96 29.62
N GLY A 204 26.34 11.25 29.73
CA GLY A 204 26.47 12.13 28.56
C GLY A 204 25.15 12.46 27.88
N VAL A 205 24.02 12.35 28.59
CA VAL A 205 22.68 12.60 28.07
C VAL A 205 21.85 13.42 29.07
N ARG A 206 20.86 14.16 28.57
CA ARG A 206 19.89 14.90 29.40
C ARG A 206 18.50 14.82 28.80
N PHE A 207 17.46 14.68 29.61
CA PHE A 207 16.09 14.92 29.16
C PHE A 207 15.88 16.42 28.94
N ARG A 208 15.34 16.83 27.79
CA ARG A 208 15.08 18.24 27.50
C ARG A 208 13.73 18.66 28.10
N TYR A 209 13.53 19.96 28.28
CA TYR A 209 12.27 20.51 28.82
C TYR A 209 11.16 20.68 27.77
N ASN A 210 11.37 20.16 26.57
CA ASN A 210 10.41 20.33 25.50
C ASN A 210 9.22 19.39 25.69
N ALA A 211 8.11 19.73 25.03
CA ALA A 211 6.83 19.03 25.14
C ALA A 211 6.21 19.02 23.75
N LEU A 212 6.59 18.01 22.96
CA LEU A 212 6.10 17.80 21.60
C LEU A 212 4.73 17.12 21.65
N GLY A 213 3.89 17.31 20.62
CA GLY A 213 2.54 16.75 20.58
C GLY A 213 2.49 15.28 20.16
N ASP A 214 1.33 14.86 19.64
CA ASP A 214 1.15 13.51 19.10
C ASP A 214 1.90 13.33 17.78
N ILE A 215 2.94 12.49 17.77
CA ILE A 215 3.85 12.32 16.63
C ILE A 215 4.36 10.87 16.58
N SER A 216 4.41 10.26 15.40
CA SER A 216 5.17 9.02 15.22
C SER A 216 6.62 9.33 14.82
N ALA A 217 7.58 8.90 15.64
CA ALA A 217 8.99 8.97 15.33
C ALA A 217 9.32 7.96 14.23
N THR A 218 9.63 8.46 13.03
CA THR A 218 9.91 7.63 11.84
C THR A 218 11.35 7.72 11.35
N ASN A 219 12.17 8.58 11.98
CA ASN A 219 13.59 8.65 11.68
C ASN A 219 14.35 7.67 12.57
N ILE A 220 14.32 6.40 12.15
CA ILE A 220 14.91 5.27 12.88
C ILE A 220 16.36 5.06 12.43
N VAL A 221 17.30 5.02 13.37
CA VAL A 221 18.70 4.70 13.07
C VAL A 221 18.81 3.24 12.64
N ALA A 222 19.55 2.97 11.57
CA ALA A 222 19.72 1.62 11.05
C ALA A 222 20.21 0.65 12.15
N PRO A 223 19.72 -0.62 12.21
CA PRO A 223 20.04 -1.56 13.28
C PRO A 223 21.55 -1.74 13.54
N ALA A 224 22.36 -1.78 12.47
CA ALA A 224 23.81 -1.89 12.58
C ALA A 224 24.51 -0.67 13.22
N GLN A 225 23.81 0.46 13.34
CA GLN A 225 24.26 1.69 14.01
C GLN A 225 23.49 1.96 15.32
N ALA A 226 22.56 1.07 15.68
CA ALA A 226 21.73 1.14 16.87
C ALA A 226 21.80 -0.17 17.69
N PHE A 227 22.93 -0.87 17.62
CA PHE A 227 23.20 -2.09 18.40
C PHE A 227 22.15 -3.20 18.23
N GLY A 228 21.49 -3.25 17.07
CA GLY A 228 20.40 -4.18 16.79
C GLY A 228 19.04 -3.80 17.42
N ILE A 229 18.98 -2.77 18.25
CA ILE A 229 17.78 -2.36 19.01
C ILE A 229 16.62 -2.00 18.06
N THR A 230 16.91 -1.33 16.95
CA THR A 230 15.91 -0.89 15.97
C THR A 230 15.54 -1.96 14.94
N THR A 231 15.92 -3.22 15.17
CA THR A 231 15.54 -4.33 14.26
C THR A 231 14.03 -4.53 14.29
N GLY A 232 13.39 -4.42 13.13
CA GLY A 232 11.93 -4.54 13.01
C GLY A 232 11.16 -3.30 13.46
N VAL A 233 11.85 -2.19 13.74
CA VAL A 233 11.22 -0.92 14.14
C VAL A 233 11.23 0.04 12.94
N SER A 234 10.05 0.47 12.50
CA SER A 234 9.84 1.46 11.45
C SER A 234 9.24 2.76 12.00
N ALA A 235 8.49 2.69 13.10
CA ALA A 235 7.99 3.86 13.80
C ALA A 235 7.84 3.62 15.31
N VAL A 236 7.92 4.69 16.10
CA VAL A 236 7.68 4.69 17.55
C VAL A 236 6.69 5.79 17.88
N ALA A 237 5.62 5.52 18.63
CA ALA A 237 4.62 6.53 18.94
C ALA A 237 5.15 7.52 19.98
N MET A 238 4.59 8.73 19.99
CA MET A 238 4.79 9.73 21.02
C MET A 238 3.44 10.44 21.22
N HIS A 239 3.00 10.51 22.48
CA HIS A 239 1.79 11.19 22.91
C HIS A 239 2.12 12.18 24.02
N ALA A 240 2.46 13.40 23.60
CA ALA A 240 2.95 14.44 24.49
C ALA A 240 4.32 14.10 25.10
N GLY A 241 5.39 13.91 24.32
CA GLY A 241 6.70 13.52 24.87
C GLY A 241 7.73 14.65 24.94
N SER A 242 8.89 14.35 25.54
CA SER A 242 10.12 15.12 25.42
C SER A 242 11.12 14.45 24.49
N THR A 243 12.18 15.18 24.13
CA THR A 243 13.39 14.60 23.50
C THR A 243 14.56 14.66 24.48
N LEU A 244 15.65 14.02 24.09
CA LEU A 244 16.91 13.95 24.82
C LEU A 244 17.97 14.83 24.13
N ALA A 245 18.96 15.26 24.89
CA ALA A 245 20.16 15.91 24.39
C ALA A 245 21.37 14.99 24.55
N ILE A 246 22.09 14.75 23.46
CA ILE A 246 23.40 14.11 23.50
C ILE A 246 24.44 15.17 23.86
N LEU A 247 25.15 14.98 24.96
CA LEU A 247 26.17 15.91 25.48
C LEU A 247 27.58 15.36 25.30
N ASP A 248 27.76 14.04 25.46
CA ASP A 248 29.01 13.34 25.19
C ASP A 248 28.78 12.17 24.21
N PRO A 249 29.01 12.37 22.89
CA PRO A 249 28.84 11.32 21.90
C PRO A 249 29.78 10.12 22.05
N ALA A 250 30.85 10.22 22.85
CA ALA A 250 31.68 9.07 23.17
C ALA A 250 30.93 8.09 24.09
N ARG A 251 29.96 8.57 24.88
CA ARG A 251 29.20 7.78 25.84
C ARG A 251 27.75 7.58 25.45
N ALA A 252 27.12 8.54 24.79
CA ALA A 252 25.69 8.52 24.44
C ALA A 252 25.46 8.60 22.93
N LYS A 253 24.36 8.01 22.49
CA LYS A 253 23.95 7.98 21.07
C LYS A 253 22.44 7.95 20.96
N GLY A 254 21.88 8.77 20.07
CA GLY A 254 20.50 8.70 19.65
C GLY A 254 20.26 7.54 18.67
N ILE A 255 19.14 6.85 18.85
CA ILE A 255 18.76 5.70 18.02
C ILE A 255 17.38 5.84 17.37
N VAL A 256 16.53 6.72 17.90
CA VAL A 256 15.23 7.08 17.31
C VAL A 256 15.08 8.59 17.38
N TYR A 257 14.68 9.22 16.27
CA TYR A 257 14.44 10.65 16.18
C TYR A 257 13.04 10.91 15.62
N LEU A 258 12.47 12.05 16.01
CA LEU A 258 11.24 12.54 15.42
C LEU A 258 11.50 13.05 14.00
N PRO A 259 10.48 13.08 13.12
CA PRO A 259 10.57 13.84 11.88
C PRO A 259 10.70 15.35 12.16
N PRO A 260 11.13 16.17 11.18
CA PRO A 260 11.00 17.63 11.28
C PRO A 260 9.56 18.02 11.58
N THR A 261 9.34 18.84 12.61
CA THR A 261 8.01 19.14 13.14
C THR A 261 7.98 20.48 13.88
N SER A 262 6.78 21.06 13.99
CA SER A 262 6.48 22.17 14.89
C SER A 262 5.28 21.84 15.79
N ALA A 263 4.89 20.56 15.85
CA ALA A 263 3.76 20.10 16.64
C ALA A 263 4.15 20.08 18.12
N ALA A 264 3.85 21.17 18.82
CA ALA A 264 3.94 21.25 20.27
C ALA A 264 2.68 20.65 20.92
N TRP A 265 2.82 20.07 22.11
CA TRP A 265 1.69 19.70 22.92
C TRP A 265 0.89 20.94 23.32
N ALA A 266 -0.44 20.82 23.38
CA ALA A 266 -1.31 21.97 23.60
C ALA A 266 -1.10 22.66 24.97
N ASN A 267 -0.60 21.93 25.96
CA ASN A 267 -0.28 22.47 27.29
C ASN A 267 1.23 22.61 27.51
N ALA A 268 2.04 22.65 26.45
CA ALA A 268 3.43 23.05 26.55
C ALA A 268 3.52 24.43 27.20
N VAL A 269 4.38 24.57 28.21
CA VAL A 269 4.51 25.79 29.01
C VAL A 269 5.49 26.82 28.42
N ASP A 270 6.16 26.45 27.33
CA ASP A 270 6.96 27.30 26.46
C ASP A 270 6.71 26.95 24.98
N GLN A 271 7.69 27.16 24.10
CA GLN A 271 7.57 26.91 22.66
C GLN A 271 7.35 25.42 22.28
N GLY A 272 7.56 24.47 23.20
CA GLY A 272 7.23 23.04 23.02
C GLY A 272 8.13 22.26 22.06
N VAL A 273 8.58 22.86 20.95
CA VAL A 273 9.57 22.32 20.00
C VAL A 273 10.70 23.33 19.85
N TYR A 274 11.96 22.93 20.08
CA TYR A 274 13.06 23.89 20.28
C TYR A 274 13.87 24.17 19.01
N ASN A 275 14.14 23.14 18.21
CA ASN A 275 14.98 23.18 17.02
C ASN A 275 14.26 22.67 15.75
N GLY A 276 12.93 22.57 15.78
CA GLY A 276 12.09 22.22 14.62
C GLY A 276 11.99 20.72 14.33
N GLY A 277 12.17 19.87 15.35
CA GLY A 277 12.13 18.41 15.18
C GLY A 277 13.37 17.84 14.51
N GLY A 278 13.26 16.60 14.02
CA GLY A 278 14.39 15.95 13.35
C GLY A 278 15.56 15.64 14.28
N VAL A 279 16.73 15.42 13.69
CA VAL A 279 17.99 15.19 14.42
C VAL A 279 18.42 16.42 15.23
N ALA A 280 18.09 17.63 14.77
CA ALA A 280 18.45 18.88 15.43
C ALA A 280 17.72 19.09 16.77
N GLU A 281 16.51 18.53 16.92
CA GLU A 281 15.78 18.48 18.20
C GLU A 281 16.45 17.53 19.21
N GLY A 282 17.33 16.64 18.76
CA GLY A 282 17.86 15.58 19.58
C GLY A 282 16.99 14.32 19.54
N PRO A 283 17.53 13.19 20.02
CA PRO A 283 16.85 11.91 19.93
C PRO A 283 15.60 11.85 20.80
N TYR A 284 14.61 11.11 20.32
CA TYR A 284 13.49 10.65 21.13
C TYR A 284 13.90 9.46 22.01
N VAL A 285 14.71 8.56 21.45
CA VAL A 285 15.31 7.43 22.17
C VAL A 285 16.81 7.46 22.04
N ALA A 286 17.51 7.35 23.16
CA ALA A 286 18.97 7.31 23.23
C ALA A 286 19.46 6.14 24.08
N VAL A 287 20.72 5.78 23.88
CA VAL A 287 21.44 4.80 24.68
C VAL A 287 22.77 5.38 25.12
N ALA A 288 23.29 4.90 26.25
CA ALA A 288 24.56 5.33 26.80
C ALA A 288 25.38 4.20 27.41
N LYS A 289 26.67 4.46 27.60
CA LYS A 289 27.63 3.61 28.31
C LYS A 289 28.20 4.32 29.51
N LYS A 290 28.36 3.56 30.60
CA LYS A 290 29.17 3.93 31.77
C LYS A 290 29.88 2.69 32.27
N GLY A 291 31.21 2.66 32.13
CA GLY A 291 32.02 1.51 32.53
C GLY A 291 31.57 0.22 31.82
N ALA A 292 31.38 -0.84 32.59
CA ALA A 292 30.96 -2.13 32.04
C ALA A 292 29.48 -2.16 31.62
N GLY A 293 28.62 -1.40 32.29
CA GLY A 293 27.17 -1.41 32.04
C GLY A 293 26.72 -0.39 31.00
N LYS A 294 25.40 -0.19 30.92
CA LYS A 294 24.74 0.66 29.93
C LYS A 294 23.43 1.27 30.45
N ALA A 295 22.95 2.27 29.74
CA ALA A 295 21.65 2.87 30.00
C ALA A 295 20.88 3.11 28.70
N ALA A 296 19.56 3.12 28.78
CA ALA A 296 18.66 3.55 27.71
C ALA A 296 17.69 4.62 28.23
N PHE A 297 17.19 5.44 27.31
CA PHE A 297 16.38 6.61 27.60
C PHE A 297 15.31 6.75 26.51
N ILE A 298 14.06 6.93 26.92
CA ILE A 298 12.95 7.31 26.03
C ILE A 298 12.23 8.51 26.63
N GLY A 299 11.96 9.53 25.82
CA GLY A 299 11.40 10.81 26.28
C GLY A 299 9.89 10.82 26.59
N ASP A 300 9.23 9.66 26.55
CA ASP A 300 7.78 9.52 26.69
C ASP A 300 7.47 8.13 27.27
N SER A 301 6.47 8.08 28.14
CA SER A 301 5.99 6.88 28.82
C SER A 301 4.84 6.21 28.09
N SER A 302 4.13 6.94 27.23
CA SER A 302 2.98 6.44 26.48
C SER A 302 3.29 5.17 25.66
N PRO A 303 4.46 4.99 25.02
CA PRO A 303 4.78 3.74 24.30
C PRO A 303 4.86 2.51 25.20
N VAL A 304 5.00 2.70 26.52
CA VAL A 304 5.19 1.60 27.49
C VAL A 304 3.87 1.23 28.15
N GLU A 305 2.89 2.12 28.11
CA GLU A 305 1.63 2.02 28.82
C GLU A 305 0.66 1.01 28.18
N ASP A 306 -0.15 0.36 29.00
CA ASP A 306 -1.32 -0.42 28.60
C ASP A 306 -2.61 0.10 29.29
N ALA A 307 -3.78 -0.32 28.77
CA ALA A 307 -5.09 0.12 29.26
C ALA A 307 -5.55 -0.55 30.59
N THR A 308 -4.63 -0.94 31.48
CA THR A 308 -4.95 -1.69 32.72
C THR A 308 -4.51 -0.99 34.02
N PRO A 309 -4.94 0.27 34.29
CA PRO A 309 -4.59 0.92 35.54
C PRO A 309 -5.16 0.16 36.74
N LYS A 310 -4.31 -0.14 37.70
CA LYS A 310 -4.61 -0.87 38.92
C LYS A 310 -5.09 0.04 40.05
N TYR A 311 -4.45 1.20 40.27
CA TYR A 311 -4.76 2.07 41.41
C TYR A 311 -5.62 3.29 41.03
N LEU A 312 -6.40 3.81 41.99
CA LEU A 312 -7.08 5.09 41.86
C LEU A 312 -6.11 6.25 42.11
N ARG A 313 -6.47 7.44 41.60
CA ARG A 313 -5.70 8.66 41.85
C ARG A 313 -5.65 8.99 43.34
N GLU A 314 -4.46 9.23 43.87
CA GLU A 314 -4.24 9.56 45.29
C GLU A 314 -4.84 10.91 45.72
N ASP A 315 -4.99 11.87 44.79
CA ASP A 315 -5.48 13.23 45.04
C ASP A 315 -7.01 13.36 45.03
N THR A 316 -7.69 12.52 44.24
CA THR A 316 -9.12 12.64 43.90
C THR A 316 -9.91 11.37 44.17
N GLY A 317 -9.27 10.20 44.19
CA GLY A 317 -9.94 8.89 44.23
C GLY A 317 -10.65 8.53 42.92
N ALA A 318 -10.40 9.27 41.84
CA ALA A 318 -10.94 8.95 40.52
C ALA A 318 -10.17 7.78 39.88
N LYS A 319 -10.80 7.10 38.92
CA LYS A 319 -10.11 6.11 38.08
C LYS A 319 -9.03 6.81 37.25
N LYS A 320 -7.90 6.14 37.08
CA LYS A 320 -6.89 6.54 36.11
C LYS A 320 -7.33 6.08 34.72
N THR A 321 -6.93 6.84 33.72
CA THR A 321 -7.10 6.49 32.31
C THR A 321 -5.71 6.42 31.73
N THR A 322 -5.38 5.26 31.20
CA THR A 322 -4.10 4.94 30.59
C THR A 322 -4.31 4.67 29.11
N TYR A 323 -3.26 4.80 28.31
CA TYR A 323 -3.25 4.57 26.88
C TYR A 323 -2.66 3.20 26.54
N ASP A 324 -3.18 2.49 25.54
CA ASP A 324 -2.62 1.18 25.13
C ASP A 324 -1.46 1.34 24.15
N GLY A 325 -0.47 2.16 24.53
CA GLY A 325 0.65 2.55 23.66
C GLY A 325 1.65 1.43 23.42
N PHE A 326 1.77 0.46 24.33
CA PHE A 326 2.63 -0.72 24.11
C PHE A 326 2.31 -1.47 22.81
N LYS A 327 1.05 -1.44 22.37
CA LYS A 327 0.60 -2.11 21.13
C LYS A 327 0.61 -1.20 19.91
N GLU A 328 1.06 0.04 20.06
CA GLU A 328 1.12 0.97 18.94
C GLU A 328 2.39 0.81 18.12
N VAL A 329 2.23 1.09 16.82
CA VAL A 329 3.30 1.02 15.81
C VAL A 329 4.25 -0.16 16.05
N ASP A 330 5.53 0.08 16.32
CA ASP A 330 6.53 -0.92 16.69
C ASP A 330 7.05 -0.72 18.13
N ASP A 331 6.25 -0.12 19.02
CA ASP A 331 6.66 0.28 20.39
C ASP A 331 7.08 -0.92 21.24
N ALA A 332 6.25 -1.96 21.31
CA ALA A 332 6.62 -3.22 21.97
C ALA A 332 7.94 -3.79 21.46
N THR A 333 8.16 -3.77 20.14
CA THR A 333 9.38 -4.30 19.51
C THR A 333 10.60 -3.51 19.97
N LEU A 334 10.53 -2.17 19.94
CA LEU A 334 11.62 -1.32 20.40
C LEU A 334 11.94 -1.53 21.89
N LEU A 335 10.91 -1.55 22.74
CA LEU A 335 11.06 -1.66 24.19
C LEU A 335 11.67 -3.01 24.58
N VAL A 336 11.18 -4.10 23.99
CA VAL A 336 11.73 -5.45 24.20
C VAL A 336 13.17 -5.54 23.69
N ASN A 337 13.45 -5.07 22.47
CA ASN A 337 14.81 -5.07 21.93
C ASN A 337 15.77 -4.22 22.77
N THR A 338 15.30 -3.12 23.34
CA THR A 338 16.07 -2.26 24.24
C THR A 338 16.46 -3.02 25.49
N VAL A 339 15.53 -3.73 26.13
CA VAL A 339 15.83 -4.55 27.31
C VAL A 339 16.74 -5.74 26.96
N ASN A 340 16.53 -6.40 25.82
CA ASN A 340 17.40 -7.45 25.33
C ASN A 340 18.84 -6.96 25.18
N TRP A 341 19.02 -5.79 24.56
CA TRP A 341 20.33 -5.15 24.50
C TRP A 341 20.82 -4.86 25.92
N LEU A 342 20.07 -4.15 26.78
CA LEU A 342 20.50 -3.81 28.14
C LEU A 342 20.94 -5.02 28.98
N ALA A 343 20.31 -6.18 28.81
CA ALA A 343 20.65 -7.41 29.54
C ALA A 343 21.91 -8.13 29.02
N GLU A 344 22.36 -7.84 27.80
CA GLU A 344 23.57 -8.45 27.22
C GLU A 344 24.84 -7.73 27.67
N GLN A 345 25.88 -8.45 28.07
CA GLN A 345 27.15 -7.83 28.48
C GLN A 345 28.07 -7.59 27.28
N GLU A 346 28.65 -6.40 27.21
CA GLU A 346 29.50 -5.97 26.11
C GLU A 346 30.97 -5.83 26.54
N SER A 347 31.90 -6.01 25.60
CA SER A 347 33.34 -5.91 25.90
C SER A 347 33.88 -4.47 25.89
N TYR A 348 33.10 -3.49 25.44
CA TYR A 348 33.50 -2.09 25.32
C TYR A 348 32.97 -1.24 26.48
N SER A 349 33.69 -0.19 26.84
CA SER A 349 33.33 0.74 27.93
C SER A 349 32.73 2.05 27.46
N ASP A 350 32.91 2.38 26.18
CA ASP A 350 32.37 3.59 25.53
C ASP A 350 32.20 3.32 24.02
N PHE A 351 31.48 4.20 23.34
CA PHE A 351 31.12 4.02 21.92
C PHE A 351 32.27 4.26 20.95
N THR A 352 33.39 4.86 21.37
CA THR A 352 34.58 5.03 20.51
C THR A 352 35.29 3.71 20.21
N GLN A 353 35.02 2.68 21.02
CA GLN A 353 35.60 1.35 20.92
C GLN A 353 34.78 0.40 20.02
N VAL A 354 33.59 0.82 19.57
CA VAL A 354 32.71 -0.01 18.74
C VAL A 354 33.09 0.16 17.27
N ASN A 355 33.62 -0.92 16.69
CA ASN A 355 34.10 -0.88 15.30
C ASN A 355 32.96 -0.60 14.31
N GLY A 356 33.15 0.39 13.44
CA GLY A 356 32.17 0.78 12.42
C GLY A 356 30.97 1.58 12.95
N LEU A 357 30.97 1.96 14.23
CA LEU A 357 29.93 2.83 14.79
C LEU A 357 30.21 4.30 14.45
N THR A 358 29.20 4.99 13.92
CA THR A 358 29.24 6.44 13.73
C THR A 358 28.78 7.14 15.00
N LEU A 359 29.69 7.88 15.63
CA LEU A 359 29.36 8.70 16.80
C LEU A 359 28.43 9.85 16.42
N ASP A 360 27.53 10.19 17.34
CA ASP A 360 26.65 11.35 17.19
C ASP A 360 27.42 12.67 17.29
N GLN A 361 26.71 13.77 17.07
CA GLN A 361 27.18 15.11 17.41
C GLN A 361 26.44 15.59 18.66
N PRO A 362 27.06 16.46 19.49
CA PRO A 362 26.36 17.07 20.60
C PRO A 362 25.10 17.80 20.11
N THR A 363 23.98 17.61 20.80
CA THR A 363 22.72 18.29 20.50
C THR A 363 22.89 19.79 20.73
N ALA A 364 22.42 20.60 19.79
CA ALA A 364 22.45 22.05 19.93
C ALA A 364 21.41 22.51 20.97
N LEU A 365 21.88 23.05 22.09
CA LEU A 365 21.05 23.51 23.18
C LEU A 365 20.80 25.02 23.14
N LEU A 366 19.61 25.41 23.57
CA LEU A 366 19.25 26.80 23.84
C LEU A 366 19.85 27.25 25.19
N PRO A 367 20.15 28.55 25.38
CA PRO A 367 20.81 29.03 26.60
C PRO A 367 20.07 28.70 27.90
N PHE A 368 18.73 28.61 27.87
CA PHE A 368 17.93 28.29 29.07
C PHE A 368 17.91 26.79 29.41
N GLU A 369 18.43 25.94 28.52
CA GLU A 369 18.57 24.50 28.79
C GLU A 369 19.78 24.19 29.67
N GLU A 370 20.69 25.16 29.84
CA GLU A 370 21.75 25.10 30.84
C GLU A 370 21.15 25.17 32.26
N PRO A 371 21.33 24.14 33.11
CA PRO A 371 20.68 24.04 34.42
C PRO A 371 20.74 25.31 35.26
N ALA A 372 21.94 25.86 35.43
CA ALA A 372 22.19 27.04 36.26
C ALA A 372 21.65 28.36 35.66
N LEU A 373 21.35 28.38 34.35
CA LEU A 373 20.79 29.54 33.65
C LEU A 373 19.29 29.39 33.35
N SER A 374 18.73 28.21 33.65
CA SER A 374 17.32 27.93 33.42
C SER A 374 16.42 28.80 34.30
N ALA A 375 15.21 29.06 33.82
CA ALA A 375 14.17 29.78 34.55
C ALA A 375 12.83 29.06 34.38
N GLU A 376 12.00 29.14 35.42
CA GLU A 376 10.60 28.68 35.39
C GLU A 376 9.84 29.52 34.36
N PRO A 377 9.29 28.92 33.28
CA PRO A 377 8.57 29.67 32.26
C PRO A 377 7.21 30.16 32.76
N GLN A 378 6.58 29.41 33.67
CA GLN A 378 5.39 29.85 34.44
C GLN A 378 5.51 29.36 35.90
N PRO A 379 4.73 29.92 36.84
CA PRO A 379 4.78 29.51 38.24
C PRO A 379 4.33 28.06 38.47
N GLU A 380 5.07 27.33 39.30
CA GLU A 380 4.78 25.95 39.70
C GLU A 380 4.26 25.85 41.15
N PRO A 381 3.39 24.88 41.48
CA PRO A 381 2.98 23.76 40.64
C PRO A 381 1.93 24.19 39.61
N TRP A 382 1.91 23.52 38.46
CA TRP A 382 1.02 23.85 37.34
C TRP A 382 -0.47 23.82 37.72
N ALA A 383 -0.80 23.02 38.73
CA ALA A 383 -2.09 23.04 39.42
C ALA A 383 -1.89 22.87 40.92
N GLU A 384 -2.62 23.67 41.72
CA GLU A 384 -2.58 23.56 43.17
C GLU A 384 -3.02 22.15 43.66
N PRO A 385 -2.38 21.59 44.71
CA PRO A 385 -2.83 20.39 45.37
C PRO A 385 -4.28 20.50 45.86
N ASN A 386 -5.04 19.40 45.73
CA ASN A 386 -6.41 19.37 46.21
C ASN A 386 -6.46 19.57 47.72
N ALA A 387 -7.53 20.18 48.23
CA ALA A 387 -7.69 20.38 49.67
C ALA A 387 -7.55 19.05 50.45
N GLY A 388 -6.64 19.05 51.43
CA GLY A 388 -6.36 17.90 52.28
C GLY A 388 -5.52 16.79 51.63
N TYR A 389 -4.97 17.00 50.43
CA TYR A 389 -3.99 16.12 49.81
C TYR A 389 -2.57 16.66 50.06
N LYS A 390 -1.67 15.80 50.55
CA LYS A 390 -0.26 16.10 50.77
C LYS A 390 0.57 15.01 50.11
N TRP A 391 1.24 15.32 48.99
CA TRP A 391 2.05 14.36 48.23
C TRP A 391 3.09 13.62 49.10
N TYR A 392 3.68 14.32 50.08
CA TYR A 392 4.67 13.76 51.00
C TYR A 392 4.08 12.96 52.20
N ASP A 393 2.76 12.84 52.33
CA ASP A 393 2.09 12.15 53.44
C ASP A 393 0.97 11.23 52.94
N ARG A 394 1.30 9.95 52.79
CA ARG A 394 0.40 8.88 52.33
C ARG A 394 -0.86 8.71 53.18
N SER A 395 -0.88 9.17 54.43
CA SER A 395 -2.10 9.13 55.25
C SER A 395 -3.21 10.05 54.73
N THR A 396 -2.87 10.98 53.84
CA THR A 396 -3.80 11.90 53.19
C THR A 396 -4.36 11.39 51.85
N PHE A 397 -3.85 10.26 51.36
CA PHE A 397 -4.20 9.72 50.05
C PHE A 397 -5.63 9.16 50.05
N ARG A 398 -6.30 9.26 48.90
CA ARG A 398 -7.69 8.78 48.74
C ARG A 398 -7.76 7.26 48.75
N ALA A 399 -8.91 6.74 49.20
CA ALA A 399 -9.13 5.31 49.24
C ALA A 399 -9.07 4.71 47.83
N GLY A 400 -8.39 3.59 47.66
CA GLY A 400 -8.17 2.95 46.35
C GLY A 400 -6.82 3.26 45.70
N SER A 401 -6.04 4.18 46.26
CA SER A 401 -4.73 4.57 45.74
C SER A 401 -3.59 3.75 46.36
N TYR A 402 -2.44 3.69 45.67
CA TYR A 402 -1.25 2.97 46.15
C TYR A 402 -0.74 3.59 47.46
N GLY A 403 -0.64 2.78 48.52
CA GLY A 403 -0.27 3.23 49.86
C GLY A 403 -1.34 4.04 50.61
N GLY A 404 -2.54 4.20 50.04
CA GLY A 404 -3.71 4.82 50.67
C GLY A 404 -4.63 3.79 51.37
N PRO A 405 -5.79 4.22 51.92
CA PRO A 405 -6.78 3.29 52.45
C PRO A 405 -7.40 2.41 51.34
N ALA A 406 -7.87 1.20 51.65
CA ALA A 406 -8.59 0.39 50.66
C ALA A 406 -9.95 1.01 50.26
N ALA A 407 -10.30 1.01 48.96
CA ALA A 407 -11.60 1.46 48.48
C ALA A 407 -12.71 0.44 48.84
N THR A 408 -13.81 0.89 49.46
CA THR A 408 -15.01 0.06 49.68
C THR A 408 -16.19 0.57 48.85
N ALA A 409 -16.65 -0.20 47.86
CA ALA A 409 -18.04 -0.08 47.40
C ALA A 409 -18.96 -0.68 48.48
N SER A 410 -19.99 0.05 48.93
CA SER A 410 -20.91 -0.47 49.96
C SER A 410 -21.95 -1.39 49.33
N ALA A 411 -22.09 -2.61 49.86
CA ALA A 411 -23.12 -3.56 49.46
C ALA A 411 -24.53 -3.03 49.75
N VAL A 412 -25.46 -3.19 48.79
CA VAL A 412 -26.87 -2.78 48.93
C VAL A 412 -27.76 -4.03 49.01
N TYR A 413 -28.66 -4.09 49.98
CA TYR A 413 -29.52 -5.26 50.25
C TYR A 413 -31.00 -4.97 50.04
N SER A 414 -31.72 -5.93 49.46
CA SER A 414 -33.17 -5.85 49.19
C SER A 414 -33.91 -7.15 49.53
N PHE A 415 -35.24 -7.05 49.64
CA PHE A 415 -36.14 -8.19 49.78
C PHE A 415 -37.13 -8.23 48.61
N THR A 416 -37.47 -9.44 48.17
CA THR A 416 -38.63 -9.68 47.29
C THR A 416 -39.60 -10.60 48.01
N HIS A 417 -40.83 -10.15 48.19
CA HIS A 417 -41.91 -10.92 48.79
C HIS A 417 -43.27 -10.38 48.33
N GLN A 418 -44.32 -11.19 48.46
CA GLN A 418 -45.69 -10.74 48.21
C GLN A 418 -46.10 -9.59 49.17
N ALA A 419 -47.02 -8.72 48.73
CA ALA A 419 -47.38 -7.50 49.46
C ALA A 419 -47.99 -7.74 50.86
N VAL A 420 -48.74 -8.85 51.03
CA VAL A 420 -49.28 -9.30 52.32
C VAL A 420 -48.72 -10.69 52.59
N LEU A 421 -47.94 -10.84 53.66
CA LEU A 421 -47.30 -12.10 54.01
C LEU A 421 -48.32 -13.10 54.60
N PRO A 422 -48.40 -14.35 54.09
CA PRO A 422 -49.30 -15.38 54.58
C PRO A 422 -49.03 -15.74 56.05
N ASN A 423 -50.10 -15.78 56.86
CA ASN A 423 -50.02 -16.17 58.27
C ASN A 423 -50.59 -17.57 58.60
N ALA A 424 -51.04 -18.30 57.57
CA ALA A 424 -51.64 -19.62 57.69
C ALA A 424 -51.02 -20.68 56.75
N GLN A 425 -50.04 -20.28 55.91
CA GLN A 425 -49.35 -21.13 54.95
C GLN A 425 -47.86 -20.81 54.94
N ASN A 426 -47.04 -21.76 54.49
CA ASN A 426 -45.64 -21.50 54.20
C ASN A 426 -45.54 -20.73 52.86
N PHE A 427 -44.62 -19.79 52.76
CA PHE A 427 -44.38 -18.99 51.56
C PHE A 427 -42.88 -18.74 51.38
N GLN A 428 -42.48 -18.11 50.28
CA GLN A 428 -41.08 -17.79 50.03
C GLN A 428 -40.83 -16.27 50.09
N ILE A 429 -39.61 -15.92 50.49
CA ILE A 429 -39.03 -14.58 50.34
C ILE A 429 -37.66 -14.71 49.68
N ARG A 430 -37.26 -13.72 48.89
CA ARG A 430 -35.90 -13.59 48.35
C ARG A 430 -35.13 -12.53 49.12
N VAL A 431 -33.89 -12.84 49.47
CA VAL A 431 -32.90 -11.86 49.92
C VAL A 431 -31.94 -11.62 48.76
N SER A 432 -31.74 -10.37 48.35
CA SER A 432 -30.79 -10.02 47.29
C SER A 432 -29.76 -8.99 47.79
N ALA A 433 -28.57 -9.02 47.19
CA ALA A 433 -27.46 -8.11 47.45
C ALA A 433 -26.79 -7.71 46.14
N VAL A 434 -26.51 -6.43 45.95
CA VAL A 434 -25.71 -5.90 44.83
C VAL A 434 -24.49 -5.15 45.36
N ASN A 435 -23.46 -4.97 44.51
CA ASN A 435 -22.16 -4.43 44.87
C ASN A 435 -21.41 -5.29 45.92
N LEU A 436 -21.65 -6.59 45.94
CA LEU A 436 -20.74 -7.52 46.61
C LEU A 436 -19.48 -7.68 45.76
N PRO A 437 -18.31 -7.99 46.35
CA PRO A 437 -17.13 -8.33 45.56
C PRO A 437 -17.44 -9.49 44.61
N ALA A 438 -17.21 -9.29 43.31
CA ALA A 438 -17.56 -10.23 42.25
C ALA A 438 -16.96 -11.63 42.50
N GLY A 439 -17.77 -12.68 42.28
CA GLY A 439 -17.34 -14.07 42.47
C GLY A 439 -17.11 -14.51 43.93
N THR A 440 -17.38 -13.65 44.92
CA THR A 440 -17.12 -13.97 46.34
C THR A 440 -18.35 -14.51 47.06
N THR A 441 -18.11 -15.36 48.06
CA THR A 441 -19.15 -15.82 49.00
C THR A 441 -19.07 -15.02 50.31
N VAL A 442 -20.14 -14.32 50.65
CA VAL A 442 -20.31 -13.63 51.92
C VAL A 442 -21.19 -14.45 52.86
N SER A 443 -20.67 -14.76 54.05
CA SER A 443 -21.34 -15.61 55.04
C SER A 443 -21.93 -14.83 56.23
N GLY A 444 -22.79 -15.49 57.00
CA GLY A 444 -23.25 -14.99 58.31
C GLY A 444 -24.58 -14.24 58.27
N PHE A 445 -25.32 -14.33 57.16
CA PHE A 445 -26.63 -13.70 57.02
C PHE A 445 -27.71 -14.43 57.82
N GLN A 446 -28.61 -13.69 58.42
CA GLN A 446 -29.79 -14.22 59.10
C GLN A 446 -31.01 -13.35 58.81
N VAL A 447 -32.16 -13.99 58.64
CA VAL A 447 -33.45 -13.31 58.44
C VAL A 447 -34.41 -13.63 59.57
N GLY A 448 -35.19 -12.64 59.99
CA GLY A 448 -36.25 -12.81 60.98
C GLY A 448 -37.42 -11.87 60.72
N ILE A 449 -38.60 -12.24 61.22
CA ILE A 449 -39.81 -11.40 61.19
C ILE A 449 -40.30 -11.25 62.62
N TYR A 450 -40.47 -10.00 63.07
CA TYR A 450 -40.84 -9.68 64.44
C TYR A 450 -41.92 -8.61 64.53
N GLN A 451 -42.71 -8.65 65.59
CA GLN A 451 -43.77 -7.66 65.82
C GLN A 451 -43.17 -6.30 66.20
N VAL A 452 -43.72 -5.22 65.61
CA VAL A 452 -43.30 -3.84 65.92
C VAL A 452 -43.48 -3.55 67.40
N SER A 453 -44.61 -3.99 67.98
CA SER A 453 -44.87 -3.91 69.42
C SER A 453 -44.20 -5.09 70.14
N GLY A 454 -43.26 -4.81 71.03
CA GLY A 454 -42.63 -5.82 71.90
C GLY A 454 -41.50 -6.66 71.27
N GLY A 455 -41.24 -6.57 69.97
CA GLY A 455 -40.06 -7.17 69.34
C GLY A 455 -40.05 -8.71 69.24
N ALA A 456 -41.17 -9.36 69.56
CA ALA A 456 -41.27 -10.82 69.56
C ALA A 456 -41.10 -11.38 68.14
N GLN A 457 -40.19 -12.35 67.97
CA GLN A 457 -40.02 -13.08 66.71
C GLN A 457 -41.22 -13.99 66.47
N ILE A 458 -41.74 -13.96 65.25
CA ILE A 458 -42.96 -14.66 64.83
C ILE A 458 -42.78 -15.52 63.59
N ALA A 459 -41.58 -15.55 62.99
CA ALA A 459 -41.26 -16.43 61.87
C ALA A 459 -40.36 -17.60 62.29
N LYS A 460 -40.54 -18.71 61.58
CA LYS A 460 -39.54 -19.76 61.40
C LYS A 460 -39.09 -19.70 59.94
N ILE A 461 -37.80 -19.86 59.71
CA ILE A 461 -37.23 -20.00 58.36
C ILE A 461 -36.75 -21.44 58.23
N GLN A 462 -37.12 -22.11 57.14
CA GLN A 462 -36.77 -23.51 56.92
C GLN A 462 -35.25 -23.66 56.77
N ASN A 463 -34.68 -24.67 57.40
CA ASN A 463 -33.26 -25.01 57.26
C ASN A 463 -32.99 -25.58 55.87
N THR A 464 -31.71 -25.58 55.46
CA THR A 464 -31.29 -26.07 54.13
C THR A 464 -31.57 -27.56 53.91
N ASP A 465 -31.67 -28.34 55.00
CA ASP A 465 -32.05 -29.77 54.99
C ASP A 465 -33.57 -30.00 54.92
N GLY A 466 -34.37 -28.92 54.81
CA GLY A 466 -35.82 -28.98 54.77
C GLY A 466 -36.50 -29.05 56.15
N THR A 467 -35.76 -29.12 57.25
CA THR A 467 -36.33 -29.15 58.60
C THR A 467 -36.75 -27.76 59.08
N TRP A 468 -37.66 -27.71 60.07
CA TRP A 468 -38.10 -26.45 60.70
C TRP A 468 -37.45 -26.26 62.07
N PRO A 469 -36.99 -25.05 62.42
CA PRO A 469 -36.50 -24.73 63.76
C PRO A 469 -37.54 -25.01 64.86
N GLY A 470 -37.06 -25.38 66.06
CA GLY A 470 -37.94 -25.67 67.21
C GLY A 470 -38.71 -24.45 67.74
N SER A 471 -38.12 -23.25 67.68
CA SER A 471 -38.67 -21.99 68.16
C SER A 471 -38.80 -20.94 67.06
N TYR A 472 -39.59 -19.89 67.29
CA TYR A 472 -39.64 -18.71 66.42
C TYR A 472 -38.42 -17.83 66.69
N GLY A 473 -37.76 -17.35 65.65
CA GLY A 473 -36.48 -16.68 65.76
C GLY A 473 -35.90 -16.27 64.42
N TYR A 474 -34.69 -15.70 64.47
CA TYR A 474 -33.88 -15.55 63.27
C TYR A 474 -33.51 -16.93 62.68
N SER A 475 -33.33 -16.99 61.37
CA SER A 475 -32.84 -18.17 60.67
C SER A 475 -31.47 -18.62 61.21
N THR A 476 -31.11 -19.87 60.91
CA THR A 476 -29.69 -20.26 60.90
C THR A 476 -28.92 -19.35 59.93
N SER A 477 -27.62 -19.20 60.17
CA SER A 477 -26.78 -18.41 59.28
C SER A 477 -26.75 -19.02 57.88
N PHE A 478 -26.84 -18.20 56.84
CA PHE A 478 -26.70 -18.58 55.44
C PHE A 478 -25.70 -17.67 54.72
N ASN A 479 -25.35 -18.06 53.50
CA ASN A 479 -24.37 -17.37 52.65
C ASN A 479 -25.04 -16.85 51.38
N LEU A 480 -24.50 -15.75 50.86
CA LEU A 480 -24.78 -15.21 49.52
C LEU A 480 -23.49 -15.32 48.70
N THR A 481 -23.57 -15.83 47.47
CA THR A 481 -22.43 -15.88 46.54
C THR A 481 -22.71 -14.94 45.40
N ALA A 482 -21.85 -13.95 45.24
CA ALA A 482 -21.94 -12.95 44.18
C ALA A 482 -21.56 -13.57 42.84
N ASP A 483 -22.33 -13.24 41.82
CA ASP A 483 -21.93 -13.42 40.43
C ASP A 483 -20.80 -12.43 40.05
N LEU A 484 -20.42 -12.43 38.78
CA LEU A 484 -19.35 -11.57 38.27
C LEU A 484 -19.70 -10.07 38.28
N ASN A 485 -20.98 -9.72 38.45
CA ASN A 485 -21.46 -8.35 38.54
C ASN A 485 -21.64 -7.89 40.01
N GLY A 486 -21.28 -8.72 40.97
CA GLY A 486 -21.47 -8.42 42.38
C GLY A 486 -22.91 -8.57 42.87
N HIS A 487 -23.78 -9.26 42.10
CA HIS A 487 -25.16 -9.57 42.49
C HIS A 487 -25.27 -10.97 43.09
N ALA A 488 -26.03 -11.13 44.17
CA ALA A 488 -26.29 -12.41 44.82
C ALA A 488 -27.72 -12.48 45.35
N TYR A 489 -28.33 -13.66 45.38
CA TYR A 489 -29.62 -13.85 46.02
C TYR A 489 -29.76 -15.20 46.76
N LYS A 490 -30.76 -15.28 47.64
CA LYS A 490 -31.19 -16.51 48.31
C LYS A 490 -32.69 -16.52 48.55
N ASP A 491 -33.35 -17.57 48.08
CA ASP A 491 -34.75 -17.85 48.40
C ASP A 491 -34.86 -18.62 49.72
N LEU A 492 -35.75 -18.15 50.58
CA LEU A 492 -35.97 -18.68 51.92
C LEU A 492 -37.45 -19.01 52.11
N THR A 493 -37.73 -20.23 52.56
CA THR A 493 -39.09 -20.65 52.92
C THR A 493 -39.42 -20.20 54.34
N VAL A 494 -40.52 -19.49 54.49
CA VAL A 494 -40.96 -18.84 55.73
C VAL A 494 -42.25 -19.46 56.23
N GLN A 495 -42.35 -19.65 57.54
CA GLN A 495 -43.58 -19.98 58.25
C GLN A 495 -43.83 -18.96 59.36
N ILE A 496 -44.97 -18.29 59.32
CA ILE A 496 -45.40 -17.35 60.36
C ILE A 496 -46.17 -18.09 61.44
N LYS A 497 -46.05 -17.64 62.70
CA LYS A 497 -46.85 -18.11 63.83
C LYS A 497 -48.35 -17.96 63.49
N PRO A 498 -49.12 -19.06 63.46
CA PRO A 498 -50.53 -19.02 63.07
C PRO A 498 -51.34 -17.95 63.81
N GLY A 499 -52.17 -17.21 63.07
CA GLY A 499 -53.03 -16.15 63.62
C GLY A 499 -52.34 -14.81 63.91
N SER A 500 -51.07 -14.64 63.54
CA SER A 500 -50.37 -13.35 63.67
C SER A 500 -50.90 -12.33 62.65
N THR A 501 -51.43 -11.20 63.12
CA THR A 501 -51.95 -10.10 62.28
C THR A 501 -51.39 -8.73 62.67
N ALA A 502 -50.60 -8.65 63.75
CA ALA A 502 -50.01 -7.40 64.22
C ALA A 502 -48.95 -6.86 63.25
N ALA A 503 -48.82 -5.53 63.17
CA ALA A 503 -47.77 -4.87 62.40
C ALA A 503 -46.40 -5.44 62.75
N SER A 504 -45.64 -5.84 61.73
CA SER A 504 -44.38 -6.58 61.89
C SER A 504 -43.31 -6.03 60.95
N ASN A 505 -42.06 -6.36 61.24
CA ASN A 505 -40.92 -6.02 60.40
C ASN A 505 -40.21 -7.29 59.94
N LEU A 506 -39.81 -7.31 58.67
CA LEU A 506 -38.85 -8.25 58.10
C LEU A 506 -37.45 -7.65 58.24
N ARG A 507 -36.47 -8.41 58.74
CA ARG A 507 -35.10 -7.93 58.94
C ARG A 507 -34.05 -8.91 58.44
N LEU A 508 -33.07 -8.36 57.73
CA LEU A 508 -31.81 -8.99 57.38
C LEU A 508 -30.72 -8.45 58.31
N ARG A 509 -29.91 -9.36 58.84
CA ARG A 509 -28.71 -9.04 59.61
C ARG A 509 -27.55 -9.92 59.17
N GLN A 510 -26.33 -9.47 59.41
CA GLN A 510 -25.12 -10.26 59.22
C GLN A 510 -24.29 -10.21 60.50
N ASN A 511 -23.90 -11.36 61.04
CA ASN A 511 -23.14 -11.45 62.29
C ASN A 511 -23.72 -10.59 63.43
N SER A 512 -25.07 -10.56 63.52
CA SER A 512 -25.86 -9.74 64.45
C SER A 512 -25.98 -8.23 64.15
N THR A 513 -25.30 -7.71 63.14
CA THR A 513 -25.45 -6.32 62.67
C THR A 513 -26.63 -6.19 61.71
N ASN A 514 -27.55 -5.26 61.95
CA ASN A 514 -28.73 -5.05 61.10
C ASN A 514 -28.31 -4.43 59.76
N LEU A 515 -28.70 -5.05 58.64
CA LEU A 515 -28.38 -4.58 57.29
C LEU A 515 -29.58 -3.93 56.58
N LYS A 516 -30.77 -4.53 56.72
CA LYS A 516 -32.01 -4.01 56.14
C LYS A 516 -33.19 -4.39 57.04
N THR A 517 -34.09 -3.44 57.26
CA THR A 517 -35.39 -3.68 57.92
C THR A 517 -36.48 -3.06 57.07
N GLU A 518 -37.58 -3.80 56.89
CA GLU A 518 -38.75 -3.39 56.12
C GLU A 518 -40.03 -3.72 56.90
N SER A 519 -40.99 -2.79 56.91
CA SER A 519 -42.31 -3.00 57.50
C SER A 519 -43.12 -3.92 56.60
N VAL A 520 -43.73 -4.97 57.16
CA VAL A 520 -44.52 -5.96 56.42
C VAL A 520 -45.91 -6.13 57.01
N MET A 521 -46.90 -6.37 56.15
CA MET A 521 -48.26 -6.70 56.55
C MET A 521 -48.46 -8.22 56.58
N LEU A 522 -49.24 -8.71 57.55
CA LEU A 522 -49.57 -10.12 57.70
C LEU A 522 -51.06 -10.34 57.49
N GLY A 523 -51.44 -11.40 56.77
CA GLY A 523 -52.83 -11.71 56.50
C GLY A 523 -53.07 -13.19 56.20
N ASN A 524 -54.34 -13.60 56.30
CA ASN A 524 -54.76 -14.92 55.86
C ASN A 524 -55.01 -14.90 54.34
N VAL A 525 -53.91 -14.89 53.59
CA VAL A 525 -53.89 -14.90 52.12
C VAL A 525 -53.16 -16.16 51.63
N PRO A 526 -53.50 -16.70 50.45
CA PRO A 526 -52.74 -17.78 49.86
C PRO A 526 -51.28 -17.35 49.58
N ALA A 527 -50.36 -18.31 49.63
CA ALA A 527 -48.98 -18.09 49.22
C ALA A 527 -48.89 -17.89 47.70
N GLU A 528 -48.21 -16.83 47.27
CA GLU A 528 -47.90 -16.56 45.88
C GLU A 528 -46.47 -17.00 45.56
N PRO A 529 -46.19 -17.54 44.35
CA PRO A 529 -44.82 -17.81 43.94
C PRO A 529 -44.03 -16.50 43.85
N LEU A 530 -42.74 -16.54 44.22
CA LEU A 530 -41.85 -15.41 43.94
C LEU A 530 -41.75 -15.19 42.42
N PRO A 531 -41.57 -13.95 41.96
CA PRO A 531 -41.14 -13.69 40.59
C PRO A 531 -39.90 -14.53 40.27
N ALA A 532 -39.81 -15.03 39.03
CA ALA A 532 -38.57 -15.65 38.55
C ALA A 532 -37.42 -14.66 38.79
N GLU A 533 -36.28 -15.15 39.30
CA GLU A 533 -35.06 -14.32 39.24
C GLU A 533 -34.74 -14.13 37.76
N GLU A 534 -34.52 -12.89 37.33
CA GLU A 534 -33.99 -12.64 36.00
C GLU A 534 -32.62 -13.33 35.92
N ASP A 535 -32.47 -14.23 34.95
CA ASP A 535 -31.15 -14.71 34.54
C ASP A 535 -30.31 -13.45 34.29
N PRO A 536 -29.11 -13.28 34.91
CA PRO A 536 -28.29 -12.09 34.66
C PRO A 536 -27.95 -11.95 33.17
N ILE A 537 -28.18 -13.00 32.38
CA ILE A 537 -28.05 -13.00 30.94
C ILE A 537 -29.45 -12.96 30.30
N PRO A 538 -29.84 -11.82 29.70
CA PRO A 538 -31.12 -11.74 28.98
C PRO A 538 -31.14 -12.73 27.80
N ALA A 539 -32.34 -13.19 27.42
CA ALA A 539 -32.49 -14.04 26.24
C ALA A 539 -31.95 -13.35 24.98
N THR A 540 -31.44 -14.13 24.03
CA THR A 540 -30.97 -13.60 22.75
C THR A 540 -32.13 -12.91 22.02
N ILE A 541 -31.93 -11.66 21.63
CA ILE A 541 -32.82 -10.86 20.80
C ILE A 541 -32.15 -10.53 19.46
N SER A 542 -32.93 -10.03 18.49
CA SER A 542 -32.37 -9.55 17.23
C SER A 542 -31.55 -8.27 17.44
N ILE A 543 -30.59 -8.00 16.55
CA ILE A 543 -29.82 -6.76 16.62
C ILE A 543 -30.73 -5.54 16.47
N SER A 544 -31.75 -5.59 15.61
CA SER A 544 -32.74 -4.50 15.50
C SER A 544 -33.48 -4.24 16.83
N ASP A 545 -33.91 -5.28 17.54
CA ASP A 545 -34.57 -5.16 18.85
C ASP A 545 -33.62 -4.61 19.91
N SER A 546 -32.35 -5.02 19.88
CA SER A 546 -31.30 -4.48 20.74
C SER A 546 -31.13 -2.98 20.50
N ARG A 547 -31.11 -2.55 19.24
CA ARG A 547 -30.97 -1.13 18.88
C ARG A 547 -32.15 -0.27 19.33
N ALA A 548 -33.33 -0.85 19.50
CA ALA A 548 -34.50 -0.16 20.03
C ALA A 548 -34.50 0.00 21.57
N LYS A 549 -33.52 -0.59 22.29
CA LYS A 549 -33.40 -0.45 23.75
C LYS A 549 -32.78 0.90 24.12
N THR A 550 -33.16 1.42 25.28
CA THR A 550 -32.52 2.59 25.87
C THR A 550 -31.05 2.30 26.21
N ALA A 551 -30.16 3.28 26.06
CA ALA A 551 -28.77 3.15 26.50
C ALA A 551 -28.70 2.74 27.98
N GLY A 552 -27.72 1.89 28.31
CA GLY A 552 -27.54 1.22 29.60
C GLY A 552 -28.33 -0.08 29.76
N SER A 553 -29.04 -0.55 28.74
CA SER A 553 -29.79 -1.81 28.82
C SER A 553 -28.87 -2.99 28.57
N LEU A 554 -28.88 -3.98 29.46
CA LEU A 554 -28.21 -5.26 29.21
C LEU A 554 -28.99 -6.06 28.15
N VAL A 555 -28.31 -6.50 27.10
CA VAL A 555 -28.88 -7.24 25.97
C VAL A 555 -27.98 -8.41 25.60
N THR A 556 -28.58 -9.45 25.00
CA THR A 556 -27.84 -10.55 24.39
C THR A 556 -28.18 -10.60 22.90
N VAL A 557 -27.17 -10.52 22.03
CA VAL A 557 -27.34 -10.64 20.58
C VAL A 557 -26.38 -11.69 20.01
N GLU A 558 -26.71 -12.22 18.84
CA GLU A 558 -25.83 -13.14 18.11
C GLU A 558 -25.82 -12.74 16.63
N GLY A 559 -24.64 -12.65 16.03
CA GLY A 559 -24.48 -12.27 14.63
C GLY A 559 -23.15 -12.74 14.06
N THR A 560 -22.86 -12.29 12.84
CA THR A 560 -21.60 -12.54 12.13
C THR A 560 -20.72 -11.29 12.19
N VAL A 561 -19.45 -11.46 12.55
CA VAL A 561 -18.46 -10.38 12.56
C VAL A 561 -18.18 -9.93 11.12
N THR A 562 -18.39 -8.66 10.80
CA THR A 562 -18.26 -8.13 9.43
C THR A 562 -16.96 -7.39 9.16
N THR A 563 -16.22 -7.06 10.21
CA THR A 563 -14.95 -6.33 10.18
C THR A 563 -13.92 -7.08 11.01
N GLU A 564 -12.70 -7.20 10.49
CA GLU A 564 -11.60 -7.79 11.25
C GLU A 564 -11.34 -6.94 12.51
N PRO A 565 -11.33 -7.52 13.72
CA PRO A 565 -11.00 -6.78 14.93
C PRO A 565 -9.64 -6.09 14.79
N GLY A 566 -9.54 -4.81 15.21
CA GLY A 566 -8.30 -4.02 15.04
C GLY A 566 -8.36 -2.97 13.94
N ILE A 567 -9.05 -3.23 12.83
CA ILE A 567 -8.94 -2.37 11.63
C ILE A 567 -9.55 -0.97 11.81
N PHE A 568 -10.32 -0.75 12.89
CA PHE A 568 -10.89 0.54 13.27
C PHE A 568 -10.59 0.95 14.73
N GLY A 569 -9.62 0.27 15.37
CA GLY A 569 -9.16 0.55 16.73
C GLY A 569 -9.60 -0.48 17.78
N GLY A 570 -8.68 -0.84 18.69
CA GLY A 570 -8.88 -1.88 19.72
C GLY A 570 -9.24 -3.25 19.13
N GLN A 571 -9.73 -4.20 19.94
CA GLN A 571 -10.28 -5.47 19.40
C GLN A 571 -11.78 -5.34 19.06
N SER A 572 -12.27 -4.12 18.84
CA SER A 572 -13.67 -3.86 18.49
C SER A 572 -14.01 -4.39 17.10
N PHE A 573 -15.29 -4.69 16.87
CA PHE A 573 -15.77 -5.13 15.57
C PHE A 573 -17.25 -4.83 15.36
N TYR A 574 -17.70 -4.84 14.12
CA TYR A 574 -19.12 -4.80 13.78
C TYR A 574 -19.70 -6.21 13.70
N LEU A 575 -20.87 -6.37 14.31
CA LEU A 575 -21.64 -7.61 14.34
C LEU A 575 -22.94 -7.40 13.57
N GLN A 576 -23.29 -8.33 12.68
CA GLN A 576 -24.48 -8.21 11.84
C GLN A 576 -25.30 -9.50 11.80
N ASP A 577 -26.62 -9.37 11.89
CA ASP A 577 -27.60 -10.43 11.66
C ASP A 577 -28.51 -10.04 10.47
N GLU A 578 -29.59 -10.79 10.26
CA GLU A 578 -30.55 -10.52 9.17
C GLU A 578 -31.37 -9.23 9.39
N THR A 579 -31.37 -8.67 10.60
CA THR A 579 -32.21 -7.55 11.02
C THR A 579 -31.47 -6.22 11.12
N GLY A 580 -30.15 -6.23 11.31
CA GLY A 580 -29.35 -5.02 11.48
C GLY A 580 -27.90 -5.30 11.85
N GLY A 581 -27.15 -4.22 12.07
CA GLY A 581 -25.77 -4.29 12.55
C GLY A 581 -25.54 -3.43 13.78
N VAL A 582 -24.52 -3.77 14.56
CA VAL A 582 -24.16 -3.05 15.78
C VAL A 582 -22.65 -3.09 15.98
N TYR A 583 -22.09 -2.00 16.49
CA TYR A 583 -20.70 -1.94 16.91
C TYR A 583 -20.53 -2.62 18.26
N VAL A 584 -19.55 -3.52 18.40
CA VAL A 584 -19.24 -4.22 19.64
C VAL A 584 -17.89 -3.73 20.15
N PHE A 585 -17.91 -2.96 21.23
CA PHE A 585 -16.73 -2.41 21.87
C PHE A 585 -16.19 -3.38 22.92
N GLN A 586 -15.09 -4.07 22.58
CA GLN A 586 -14.50 -5.14 23.39
C GLN A 586 -12.99 -5.28 23.08
N ASN A 587 -12.23 -5.86 24.02
CA ASN A 587 -10.76 -5.95 23.95
C ASN A 587 -10.20 -7.39 23.96
N GLN A 588 -11.05 -8.41 23.99
CA GLN A 588 -10.61 -9.80 23.93
C GLN A 588 -10.17 -10.18 22.51
N SER A 589 -9.00 -10.79 22.38
CA SER A 589 -8.47 -11.30 21.12
C SER A 589 -9.08 -12.67 20.74
N GLY A 590 -8.86 -13.10 19.49
CA GLY A 590 -9.29 -14.42 19.00
C GLY A 590 -10.61 -14.44 18.22
N PHE A 591 -11.12 -13.27 17.83
CA PHE A 591 -12.23 -13.13 16.89
C PHE A 591 -11.71 -12.69 15.52
N HIS A 592 -12.40 -13.11 14.47
CA HIS A 592 -12.08 -12.77 13.08
C HIS A 592 -13.34 -12.43 12.29
N ALA A 593 -13.20 -11.68 11.21
CA ALA A 593 -14.28 -11.47 10.25
C ALA A 593 -14.82 -12.83 9.74
N GLY A 594 -16.13 -13.00 9.76
CA GLY A 594 -16.81 -14.26 9.46
C GLY A 594 -17.09 -15.13 10.69
N ASP A 595 -16.61 -14.78 11.88
CA ASP A 595 -16.99 -15.51 13.10
C ASP A 595 -18.45 -15.27 13.47
N LYS A 596 -19.14 -16.32 13.94
CA LYS A 596 -20.41 -16.17 14.64
C LYS A 596 -20.13 -15.95 16.12
N VAL A 597 -20.61 -14.83 16.64
CA VAL A 597 -20.36 -14.40 18.01
C VAL A 597 -21.68 -14.12 18.71
N LYS A 598 -21.86 -14.72 19.88
CA LYS A 598 -22.91 -14.41 20.83
C LYS A 598 -22.32 -13.53 21.92
N VAL A 599 -22.91 -12.35 22.12
CA VAL A 599 -22.45 -11.34 23.08
C VAL A 599 -23.59 -10.87 23.97
N THR A 600 -23.29 -10.77 25.27
CA THR A 600 -24.13 -10.15 26.29
C THR A 600 -23.40 -8.93 26.83
N ALA A 601 -23.98 -7.76 26.64
CA ALA A 601 -23.34 -6.46 26.86
C ALA A 601 -24.38 -5.35 27.08
N SER A 602 -23.98 -4.24 27.66
CA SER A 602 -24.82 -3.04 27.83
C SER A 602 -24.91 -2.27 26.50
N THR A 603 -26.10 -1.82 26.11
CA THR A 603 -26.23 -0.83 25.05
C THR A 603 -25.63 0.50 25.49
N ALA A 604 -24.93 1.20 24.62
CA ALA A 604 -24.37 2.52 24.93
C ALA A 604 -24.41 3.42 23.69
N LEU A 605 -24.26 4.72 23.94
CA LEU A 605 -24.08 5.72 22.90
C LEU A 605 -22.75 6.42 23.15
N TYR A 606 -21.75 6.14 22.33
CA TYR A 606 -20.41 6.71 22.45
C TYR A 606 -20.00 7.37 21.14
N ASN A 607 -19.53 8.62 21.21
CA ASN A 607 -19.29 9.45 20.02
C ASN A 607 -20.45 9.41 19.01
N THR A 608 -21.69 9.38 19.49
CA THR A 608 -22.95 9.22 18.72
C THR A 608 -23.18 7.86 18.06
N GLU A 609 -22.21 6.93 18.07
CA GLU A 609 -22.41 5.55 17.61
C GLU A 609 -23.17 4.75 18.67
N LEU A 610 -24.17 4.00 18.22
CA LEU A 610 -24.85 3.04 19.06
C LEU A 610 -24.01 1.75 19.11
N GLU A 611 -23.57 1.40 20.32
CA GLU A 611 -22.66 0.29 20.53
C GLU A 611 -23.12 -0.65 21.64
N LEU A 612 -22.52 -1.84 21.67
CA LEU A 612 -22.53 -2.75 22.80
C LEU A 612 -21.20 -2.65 23.54
N SER A 613 -21.25 -2.29 24.82
CA SER A 613 -20.07 -2.11 25.69
C SER A 613 -20.27 -2.82 27.02
N GLU A 614 -19.27 -2.78 27.91
CA GLU A 614 -19.32 -3.49 29.21
C GLU A 614 -19.71 -4.97 29.04
N VAL A 615 -18.96 -5.68 28.19
CA VAL A 615 -19.23 -7.08 27.86
C VAL A 615 -19.26 -7.94 29.12
N VAL A 616 -20.42 -8.53 29.41
CA VAL A 616 -20.64 -9.48 30.51
C VAL A 616 -20.27 -10.90 30.07
N GLN A 617 -20.60 -11.25 28.83
CA GLN A 617 -20.24 -12.53 28.22
C GLN A 617 -20.03 -12.37 26.72
N ILE A 618 -18.99 -12.97 26.18
CA ILE A 618 -18.77 -13.07 24.74
C ILE A 618 -18.24 -14.45 24.39
N ALA A 619 -18.80 -15.08 23.36
CA ALA A 619 -18.39 -16.41 22.94
C ALA A 619 -18.49 -16.54 21.42
N LYS A 620 -17.44 -17.11 20.81
CA LYS A 620 -17.48 -17.60 19.44
C LYS A 620 -18.34 -18.87 19.40
N THR A 621 -19.48 -18.80 18.72
CA THR A 621 -20.43 -19.91 18.56
C THR A 621 -20.26 -20.66 17.24
N GLY A 622 -19.46 -20.12 16.31
CA GLY A 622 -19.10 -20.77 15.06
C GLY A 622 -18.43 -19.84 14.05
N THR A 623 -18.52 -20.19 12.77
CA THR A 623 -18.08 -19.39 11.62
C THR A 623 -19.17 -19.36 10.55
N ALA A 624 -19.26 -18.29 9.78
CA ALA A 624 -20.18 -18.09 8.67
C ALA A 624 -19.50 -17.32 7.53
N VAL A 625 -20.08 -17.41 6.33
CA VAL A 625 -19.69 -16.51 5.23
C VAL A 625 -20.11 -15.09 5.60
N LEU A 626 -19.30 -14.10 5.21
CA LEU A 626 -19.64 -12.69 5.44
C LEU A 626 -21.01 -12.36 4.82
N PRO A 627 -21.86 -11.59 5.53
CA PRO A 627 -23.11 -11.07 5.00
C PRO A 627 -22.88 -10.35 3.67
N GLN A 628 -23.79 -10.53 2.71
CA GLN A 628 -23.78 -9.74 1.49
C GLN A 628 -24.07 -8.27 1.82
N PRO A 629 -23.35 -7.31 1.21
CA PRO A 629 -23.58 -5.90 1.48
C PRO A 629 -24.99 -5.49 1.02
N VAL A 630 -25.66 -4.67 1.83
CA VAL A 630 -26.97 -4.11 1.49
C VAL A 630 -26.76 -2.90 0.58
N THR A 631 -27.36 -2.92 -0.61
CA THR A 631 -27.30 -1.76 -1.52
C THR A 631 -28.09 -0.60 -0.93
N ALA A 632 -27.44 0.55 -0.79
CA ALA A 632 -28.08 1.77 -0.29
C ALA A 632 -27.56 2.99 -1.06
N GLY A 633 -28.43 3.99 -1.29
CA GLY A 633 -28.00 5.28 -1.84
C GLY A 633 -27.37 6.21 -0.80
N LYS A 634 -27.61 5.96 0.50
CA LYS A 634 -27.16 6.81 1.60
C LYS A 634 -26.86 6.07 2.91
N VAL A 635 -25.78 6.44 3.59
CA VAL A 635 -25.47 6.07 4.99
C VAL A 635 -26.34 6.87 5.97
N ASN A 636 -27.06 6.21 6.88
CA ASN A 636 -27.98 6.85 7.83
C ASN A 636 -28.33 5.95 9.04
N ASP A 637 -29.16 6.46 9.97
CA ASP A 637 -29.64 5.74 11.16
C ASP A 637 -30.19 4.34 10.88
N ALA A 638 -30.95 4.18 9.78
CA ALA A 638 -31.67 2.94 9.50
C ALA A 638 -30.73 1.80 9.08
N ASN A 639 -29.51 2.11 8.66
CA ASN A 639 -28.54 1.13 8.20
C ASN A 639 -27.22 1.12 8.98
N GLN A 640 -27.13 1.90 10.06
CA GLN A 640 -25.97 1.94 10.94
C GLN A 640 -25.59 0.53 11.43
N GLY A 641 -24.29 0.26 11.42
CA GLY A 641 -23.66 -1.01 11.78
C GLY A 641 -23.70 -2.09 10.70
N GLN A 642 -24.45 -1.89 9.61
CA GLN A 642 -24.54 -2.86 8.52
C GLN A 642 -23.43 -2.67 7.49
N LEU A 643 -23.02 -3.76 6.85
CA LEU A 643 -22.23 -3.73 5.62
C LEU A 643 -23.10 -3.25 4.45
N LEU A 644 -22.69 -2.16 3.82
CA LEU A 644 -23.38 -1.49 2.73
C LEU A 644 -22.55 -1.45 1.46
N GLN A 645 -23.23 -1.33 0.33
CA GLN A 645 -22.62 -0.95 -0.95
C GLN A 645 -23.33 0.27 -1.53
N VAL A 646 -22.56 1.31 -1.83
CA VAL A 646 -22.99 2.45 -2.65
C VAL A 646 -22.45 2.25 -4.07
N ASN A 647 -23.29 2.42 -5.09
CA ASN A 647 -22.95 2.08 -6.47
C ASN A 647 -22.82 3.33 -7.35
N GLY A 648 -21.86 3.33 -8.27
CA GLY A 648 -21.72 4.39 -9.29
C GLY A 648 -21.46 5.79 -8.73
N VAL A 649 -20.85 5.89 -7.56
CA VAL A 649 -20.58 7.15 -6.87
C VAL A 649 -19.30 7.79 -7.38
N THR A 650 -19.30 9.10 -7.57
CA THR A 650 -18.14 9.88 -7.98
C THR A 650 -17.31 10.26 -6.74
N VAL A 651 -16.01 9.96 -6.77
CA VAL A 651 -15.06 10.33 -5.72
C VAL A 651 -14.76 11.82 -5.79
N THR A 652 -14.91 12.55 -4.68
CA THR A 652 -14.62 13.99 -4.58
C THR A 652 -14.01 14.33 -3.22
N ASN A 653 -13.28 15.44 -3.12
CA ASN A 653 -12.81 16.02 -1.85
C ASN A 653 -11.94 15.07 -1.00
N ILE A 654 -10.88 14.51 -1.60
CA ILE A 654 -9.96 13.61 -0.90
C ILE A 654 -9.04 14.41 0.03
N ILE A 655 -9.24 14.27 1.34
CA ILE A 655 -8.51 14.99 2.40
C ILE A 655 -7.83 14.03 3.37
N SER A 656 -6.69 14.44 3.91
CA SER A 656 -5.98 13.63 4.91
C SER A 656 -6.75 13.61 6.23
N ALA A 657 -6.68 12.50 6.96
CA ALA A 657 -7.36 12.33 8.24
C ALA A 657 -6.45 11.61 9.26
N THR A 658 -6.79 11.70 10.55
CA THR A 658 -6.03 11.06 11.66
C THR A 658 -6.61 9.70 12.02
N PRO A 659 -5.81 8.63 12.25
CA PRO A 659 -4.34 8.61 12.38
C PRO A 659 -3.63 8.78 11.02
N SER A 660 -2.36 9.17 11.06
CA SER A 660 -1.55 9.45 9.87
C SER A 660 -1.66 8.34 8.81
N GLY A 661 -1.71 8.74 7.54
CA GLY A 661 -1.98 7.85 6.41
C GLY A 661 -3.46 7.62 6.11
N SER A 662 -4.37 7.85 7.08
CA SER A 662 -5.82 7.79 6.85
C SER A 662 -6.29 8.97 6.01
N PHE A 663 -7.45 8.82 5.38
CA PHE A 663 -8.05 9.88 4.59
C PHE A 663 -9.57 9.75 4.52
N GLU A 664 -10.20 10.84 4.12
CA GLU A 664 -11.63 10.95 3.96
C GLU A 664 -11.94 11.51 2.58
N PHE A 665 -13.10 11.18 2.05
CA PHE A 665 -13.60 11.76 0.82
C PHE A 665 -15.12 11.67 0.74
N ASP A 666 -15.72 12.39 -0.20
CA ASP A 666 -17.14 12.40 -0.47
C ASP A 666 -17.45 11.52 -1.71
N ALA A 667 -18.30 10.52 -1.53
CA ALA A 667 -18.83 9.65 -2.56
C ALA A 667 -20.22 10.15 -3.01
N VAL A 668 -20.26 10.80 -4.17
CA VAL A 668 -21.44 11.54 -4.64
C VAL A 668 -22.20 10.76 -5.71
N ASN A 669 -23.48 10.47 -5.46
CA ASN A 669 -24.38 9.85 -6.43
C ASN A 669 -24.75 10.84 -7.56
N ASP A 670 -25.23 10.33 -8.70
CA ASP A 670 -25.69 11.16 -9.83
C ASP A 670 -26.85 12.12 -9.49
N ASP A 671 -27.61 11.82 -8.42
CA ASP A 671 -28.68 12.68 -7.91
C ASP A 671 -28.19 13.79 -6.95
N GLY A 672 -26.87 13.85 -6.70
CA GLY A 672 -26.23 14.79 -5.79
C GLY A 672 -26.17 14.35 -4.32
N THR A 673 -26.68 13.16 -3.97
CA THR A 673 -26.56 12.61 -2.62
C THR A 673 -25.11 12.28 -2.30
N SER A 674 -24.52 12.98 -1.32
CA SER A 674 -23.17 12.72 -0.84
C SER A 674 -23.14 11.74 0.34
N ASN A 675 -22.23 10.78 0.28
CA ASN A 675 -21.86 9.89 1.38
C ASN A 675 -20.42 10.18 1.80
N HIS A 676 -20.21 10.53 3.06
CA HIS A 676 -18.86 10.67 3.59
C HIS A 676 -18.23 9.28 3.72
N VAL A 677 -17.05 9.09 3.14
CA VAL A 677 -16.28 7.85 3.19
C VAL A 677 -15.06 8.08 4.05
N ARG A 678 -14.90 7.23 5.07
CA ARG A 678 -13.79 7.28 6.01
C ARG A 678 -12.90 6.06 5.80
N VAL A 679 -11.69 6.30 5.29
CA VAL A 679 -10.70 5.25 5.05
C VAL A 679 -9.62 5.31 6.12
N ASP A 680 -9.57 4.28 6.96
CA ASP A 680 -8.63 4.20 8.08
C ASP A 680 -7.35 3.47 7.65
N ALA A 681 -6.18 4.04 7.92
CA ALA A 681 -4.89 3.45 7.56
C ALA A 681 -4.69 2.04 8.13
N ARG A 682 -5.33 1.72 9.27
CA ARG A 682 -5.27 0.39 9.90
C ARG A 682 -5.96 -0.70 9.09
N THR A 683 -6.75 -0.34 8.08
CA THR A 683 -7.28 -1.28 7.07
C THR A 683 -6.23 -1.73 6.05
N GLY A 684 -5.02 -1.18 6.11
CA GLY A 684 -3.96 -1.37 5.12
C GLY A 684 -4.07 -0.44 3.89
N ILE A 685 -5.05 0.48 3.88
CA ILE A 685 -5.25 1.45 2.81
C ILE A 685 -4.78 2.81 3.28
N THR A 686 -3.71 3.34 2.69
CA THR A 686 -3.21 4.69 2.96
C THR A 686 -3.58 5.65 1.83
N LYS A 687 -3.61 6.95 2.12
CA LYS A 687 -3.86 7.99 1.11
C LYS A 687 -2.90 7.89 -0.07
N ASP A 688 -1.61 7.69 0.21
CA ASP A 688 -0.56 7.61 -0.82
C ASP A 688 -0.63 6.28 -1.60
N GLY A 689 -1.18 5.23 -0.98
CA GLY A 689 -1.42 3.93 -1.61
C GLY A 689 -2.80 3.78 -2.26
N PHE A 690 -3.64 4.81 -2.25
CA PHE A 690 -4.99 4.75 -2.79
C PHE A 690 -4.97 4.91 -4.32
N PRO A 691 -5.37 3.89 -5.10
CA PRO A 691 -5.16 3.89 -6.56
C PRO A 691 -6.21 4.71 -7.33
N TYR A 692 -7.19 5.30 -6.65
CA TYR A 692 -8.29 6.02 -7.27
C TYR A 692 -8.15 7.54 -7.05
N THR A 693 -8.57 8.31 -8.04
CA THR A 693 -8.45 9.78 -8.03
C THR A 693 -9.82 10.45 -7.97
N GLU A 694 -9.84 11.74 -7.60
CA GLU A 694 -11.04 12.57 -7.73
C GLU A 694 -11.60 12.53 -9.16
N GLY A 695 -12.94 12.51 -9.26
CA GLY A 695 -13.69 12.39 -10.52
C GLY A 695 -13.95 10.96 -10.97
N GLN A 696 -13.29 9.95 -10.39
CA GLN A 696 -13.52 8.55 -10.75
C GLN A 696 -14.84 8.02 -10.15
N LYS A 697 -15.58 7.20 -10.92
CA LYS A 697 -16.77 6.51 -10.45
C LYS A 697 -16.44 5.12 -9.90
N LEU A 698 -16.87 4.85 -8.67
CA LEU A 698 -16.63 3.60 -7.95
C LEU A 698 -17.94 2.98 -7.45
N ASN A 699 -17.97 1.67 -7.28
CA ASN A 699 -18.82 1.05 -6.27
C ASN A 699 -17.97 0.86 -5.01
N ILE A 700 -18.50 1.26 -3.86
CA ILE A 700 -17.79 1.27 -2.59
C ILE A 700 -18.59 0.45 -1.60
N THR A 701 -17.96 -0.59 -1.06
CA THR A 701 -18.47 -1.38 0.04
C THR A 701 -17.87 -0.89 1.35
N GLY A 702 -18.63 -0.90 2.44
CA GLY A 702 -18.11 -0.53 3.75
C GLY A 702 -19.16 -0.64 4.82
N VAL A 703 -18.75 -0.53 6.07
CA VAL A 703 -19.69 -0.54 7.19
C VAL A 703 -20.26 0.85 7.40
N SER A 704 -21.58 0.94 7.55
CA SER A 704 -22.28 2.16 7.92
C SER A 704 -21.99 2.50 9.39
N ALA A 705 -21.48 3.69 9.66
CA ALA A 705 -21.18 4.15 11.01
C ALA A 705 -21.58 5.62 11.17
N ILE A 706 -21.61 6.10 12.40
CA ILE A 706 -21.67 7.52 12.73
C ILE A 706 -20.55 7.85 13.73
N PHE A 707 -19.92 9.01 13.56
CA PHE A 707 -18.91 9.48 14.51
C PHE A 707 -19.08 10.98 14.74
N LYS A 708 -19.27 11.35 16.00
CA LYS A 708 -19.50 12.74 16.45
C LYS A 708 -20.55 13.48 15.60
N GLY A 709 -21.61 12.77 15.22
CA GLY A 709 -22.74 13.28 14.44
C GLY A 709 -22.61 13.17 12.91
N ILE A 710 -21.51 12.62 12.40
CA ILE A 710 -21.27 12.48 10.95
C ILE A 710 -21.46 11.02 10.55
N TYR A 711 -22.42 10.76 9.65
CA TYR A 711 -22.57 9.45 9.02
C TYR A 711 -21.43 9.19 8.06
N GLN A 712 -20.82 8.02 8.16
CA GLN A 712 -19.66 7.64 7.36
C GLN A 712 -19.74 6.18 6.92
N LEU A 713 -19.34 5.93 5.67
CA LEU A 713 -19.07 4.59 5.17
C LEU A 713 -17.61 4.25 5.46
N LYS A 714 -17.36 3.10 6.08
CA LYS A 714 -16.02 2.65 6.46
C LYS A 714 -15.60 1.39 5.69
N PRO A 715 -14.88 1.53 4.56
CA PRO A 715 -14.33 0.39 3.82
C PRO A 715 -13.34 -0.41 4.67
N ARG A 716 -13.25 -1.72 4.44
CA ARG A 716 -12.47 -2.66 5.26
C ARG A 716 -11.15 -3.08 4.62
N SER A 717 -11.06 -2.97 3.30
CA SER A 717 -9.87 -3.32 2.52
C SER A 717 -9.94 -2.69 1.13
N LEU A 718 -8.83 -2.72 0.37
CA LEU A 718 -8.83 -2.23 -1.01
C LEU A 718 -9.83 -3.01 -1.90
N GLY A 719 -10.14 -4.25 -1.56
CA GLY A 719 -11.14 -5.07 -2.26
C GLY A 719 -12.59 -4.58 -2.10
N ASP A 720 -12.85 -3.64 -1.20
CA ASP A 720 -14.17 -3.01 -1.07
C ASP A 720 -14.40 -1.89 -2.11
N PHE A 721 -13.41 -1.59 -2.96
CA PHE A 721 -13.53 -0.63 -4.05
C PHE A 721 -13.51 -1.35 -5.39
N THR A 722 -14.48 -1.04 -6.25
CA THR A 722 -14.47 -1.50 -7.65
C THR A 722 -14.71 -0.31 -8.57
N VAL A 723 -13.88 -0.17 -9.60
CA VAL A 723 -14.10 0.85 -10.65
C VAL A 723 -15.39 0.53 -11.38
N VAL A 724 -16.22 1.54 -11.59
CA VAL A 724 -17.29 1.43 -12.58
C VAL A 724 -16.65 1.65 -13.94
N GLU A 725 -16.45 0.58 -14.70
CA GLU A 725 -15.97 0.68 -16.07
C GLU A 725 -16.96 1.54 -16.88
N GLU A 726 -16.49 2.69 -17.35
CA GLU A 726 -17.20 3.39 -18.43
C GLU A 726 -17.10 2.51 -19.68
N GLU A 727 -18.23 2.21 -20.31
CA GLU A 727 -18.21 1.62 -21.64
C GLU A 727 -17.40 2.55 -22.56
N ALA A 728 -16.28 2.04 -23.07
CA ALA A 728 -15.42 2.79 -23.97
C ALA A 728 -16.26 3.31 -25.15
N ALA A 729 -16.02 4.55 -25.55
CA ALA A 729 -16.68 5.11 -26.72
C ALA A 729 -16.42 4.20 -27.93
N PRO A 730 -17.43 3.92 -28.79
CA PRO A 730 -17.23 3.09 -29.96
C PRO A 730 -16.14 3.68 -30.86
N VAL A 731 -15.36 2.82 -31.50
CA VAL A 731 -14.28 3.21 -32.39
C VAL A 731 -14.71 3.00 -33.84
N THR A 732 -14.84 4.09 -34.59
CA THR A 732 -15.08 4.03 -36.04
C THR A 732 -13.77 3.89 -36.79
N THR A 733 -13.71 2.91 -37.70
CA THR A 733 -12.63 2.71 -38.67
C THR A 733 -13.07 3.22 -40.05
N ALA A 734 -12.18 3.95 -40.73
CA ALA A 734 -12.36 4.38 -42.11
C ALA A 734 -11.48 3.56 -43.04
N THR A 735 -12.05 3.00 -44.11
CA THR A 735 -11.34 2.23 -45.13
C THR A 735 -11.54 2.88 -46.49
N LEU A 736 -10.46 3.03 -47.26
CA LEU A 736 -10.47 3.67 -48.56
C LEU A 736 -10.51 2.62 -49.67
N SER A 737 -11.22 2.90 -50.77
CA SER A 737 -11.15 2.06 -51.97
C SER A 737 -9.84 2.23 -52.74
N ALA A 738 -9.07 3.28 -52.44
CA ALA A 738 -7.77 3.58 -53.02
C ALA A 738 -6.97 4.39 -51.99
N GLU A 739 -5.73 3.97 -51.75
CA GLU A 739 -4.85 4.65 -50.80
C GLU A 739 -4.09 5.80 -51.47
N PRO A 740 -3.76 6.88 -50.73
CA PRO A 740 -2.85 7.90 -51.21
C PRO A 740 -1.49 7.32 -51.62
N ASN A 741 -0.89 7.88 -52.65
CA ASN A 741 0.49 7.61 -53.01
C ASN A 741 1.46 8.24 -51.99
N GLU A 742 2.77 8.07 -52.19
CA GLU A 742 3.81 8.60 -51.28
C GLU A 742 3.78 10.14 -51.13
N SER A 743 3.22 10.85 -52.12
CA SER A 743 3.02 12.30 -52.10
C SER A 743 1.71 12.73 -51.43
N GLY A 744 0.91 11.79 -50.92
CA GLY A 744 -0.36 12.06 -50.25
C GLY A 744 -1.54 12.36 -51.19
N TRP A 745 -1.47 11.92 -52.44
CA TRP A 745 -2.50 12.15 -53.47
C TRP A 745 -3.11 10.85 -53.99
N ILE A 746 -4.36 10.91 -54.43
CA ILE A 746 -5.08 9.81 -55.08
C ILE A 746 -5.51 10.27 -56.47
N ASN A 747 -5.19 9.48 -57.50
CA ASN A 747 -5.43 9.82 -58.90
C ASN A 747 -6.71 9.24 -59.50
N GLN A 748 -7.66 8.89 -58.65
CA GLN A 748 -8.97 8.37 -59.04
C GLN A 748 -10.01 8.68 -57.96
N ALA A 749 -11.29 8.49 -58.29
CA ALA A 749 -12.37 8.62 -57.32
C ALA A 749 -12.20 7.63 -56.13
N VAL A 750 -12.55 8.10 -54.93
CA VAL A 750 -12.37 7.36 -53.67
C VAL A 750 -13.72 7.08 -53.03
N LYS A 751 -13.90 5.86 -52.52
CA LYS A 751 -15.00 5.51 -51.62
C LYS A 751 -14.46 5.32 -50.21
N VAL A 752 -15.04 6.04 -49.25
CA VAL A 752 -14.73 5.88 -47.83
C VAL A 752 -15.83 5.03 -47.18
N THR A 753 -15.43 3.87 -46.64
CA THR A 753 -16.32 3.00 -45.87
C THR A 753 -16.02 3.15 -44.38
N LEU A 754 -17.03 3.59 -43.62
CA LEU A 754 -16.95 3.74 -42.16
C LEU A 754 -17.57 2.52 -41.47
N LYS A 755 -16.91 2.03 -40.41
CA LYS A 755 -17.41 0.92 -39.59
C LYS A 755 -17.06 1.13 -38.12
N ALA A 756 -18.07 1.27 -37.27
CA ALA A 756 -17.91 1.20 -35.82
C ALA A 756 -17.65 -0.25 -35.37
N ASP A 757 -16.90 -0.40 -34.29
CA ASP A 757 -16.70 -1.66 -33.57
C ASP A 757 -17.88 -2.03 -32.65
N SER A 758 -18.98 -1.27 -32.72
CA SER A 758 -20.25 -1.53 -32.04
C SER A 758 -21.39 -1.63 -33.05
N ASP A 759 -22.11 -2.76 -33.02
CA ASP A 759 -23.27 -2.99 -33.90
C ASP A 759 -24.51 -2.15 -33.50
N THR A 760 -24.46 -1.49 -32.34
CA THR A 760 -25.57 -0.67 -31.79
C THR A 760 -25.34 0.84 -31.90
N ALA A 761 -24.18 1.26 -32.39
CA ALA A 761 -23.84 2.68 -32.52
C ALA A 761 -24.17 3.21 -33.92
N ASP A 762 -24.80 4.38 -33.98
CA ASP A 762 -25.00 5.11 -35.23
C ASP A 762 -23.72 5.88 -35.57
N VAL A 763 -23.22 5.73 -36.81
CA VAL A 763 -22.05 6.49 -37.29
C VAL A 763 -22.53 7.75 -38.00
N TYR A 764 -21.97 8.89 -37.64
CA TYR A 764 -22.22 10.20 -38.25
C TYR A 764 -20.99 10.67 -39.02
N TYR A 765 -21.21 11.39 -40.13
CA TYR A 765 -20.13 11.98 -40.91
C TYR A 765 -20.51 13.34 -41.51
N SER A 766 -19.49 14.15 -41.82
CA SER A 766 -19.59 15.36 -42.62
C SER A 766 -18.42 15.42 -43.61
N LEU A 767 -18.73 15.69 -44.88
CA LEU A 767 -17.73 15.89 -45.94
C LEU A 767 -17.57 17.38 -46.23
N ASN A 768 -16.34 17.88 -46.21
CA ASN A 768 -15.99 19.28 -46.50
C ASN A 768 -16.77 20.31 -45.67
N ARG A 769 -16.99 20.00 -44.39
CA ARG A 769 -17.77 20.82 -43.44
C ARG A 769 -19.23 21.02 -43.86
N SER A 770 -19.79 20.10 -44.63
CA SER A 770 -21.23 20.06 -44.92
C SER A 770 -22.03 19.71 -43.65
N LYS A 771 -23.37 19.78 -43.74
CA LYS A 771 -24.22 19.36 -42.63
C LYS A 771 -24.01 17.87 -42.36
N GLU A 772 -23.81 17.52 -41.10
CA GLU A 772 -23.64 16.14 -40.65
C GLU A 772 -24.82 15.24 -41.02
N ALA A 773 -24.50 14.00 -41.41
CA ALA A 773 -25.45 12.98 -41.85
C ALA A 773 -25.13 11.62 -41.20
N VAL A 774 -26.16 10.79 -41.02
CA VAL A 774 -26.01 9.40 -40.57
C VAL A 774 -25.44 8.56 -41.71
N TYR A 775 -24.35 7.85 -41.44
CA TYR A 775 -23.70 6.94 -42.36
C TYR A 775 -24.54 5.68 -42.56
N SER A 776 -24.93 5.42 -43.81
CA SER A 776 -25.72 4.25 -44.21
C SER A 776 -25.17 3.55 -45.47
N THR A 777 -24.36 4.25 -46.25
CA THR A 777 -23.67 3.74 -47.45
C THR A 777 -22.31 4.43 -47.59
N PRO A 778 -21.33 3.83 -48.28
CA PRO A 778 -20.01 4.43 -48.49
C PRO A 778 -20.06 5.84 -49.07
N VAL A 779 -19.17 6.71 -48.58
CA VAL A 779 -19.06 8.11 -49.05
C VAL A 779 -18.20 8.14 -50.31
N ASN A 780 -18.80 8.46 -51.46
CA ASN A 780 -18.06 8.63 -52.72
C ASN A 780 -17.53 10.06 -52.83
N ILE A 781 -16.25 10.20 -53.14
CA ILE A 781 -15.57 11.48 -53.39
C ILE A 781 -14.96 11.38 -54.79
N GLU A 782 -15.58 12.08 -55.75
CA GLU A 782 -15.25 12.02 -57.18
C GLU A 782 -14.63 13.32 -57.71
N GLU A 783 -14.75 14.41 -56.97
CA GLU A 783 -14.22 15.71 -57.35
C GLU A 783 -12.73 15.79 -57.03
N ASP A 784 -11.97 16.48 -57.89
CA ASP A 784 -10.58 16.80 -57.58
C ASP A 784 -10.50 17.92 -56.53
N GLY A 785 -9.50 17.85 -55.67
CA GLY A 785 -9.22 18.84 -54.65
C GLY A 785 -8.84 18.23 -53.31
N ARG A 786 -8.81 19.09 -52.28
CA ARG A 786 -8.56 18.68 -50.90
C ARG A 786 -9.87 18.48 -50.17
N HIS A 787 -10.09 17.27 -49.70
CA HIS A 787 -11.29 16.88 -49.00
C HIS A 787 -11.01 16.57 -47.53
N THR A 788 -12.00 16.85 -46.69
CA THR A 788 -11.95 16.55 -45.26
C THR A 788 -13.23 15.85 -44.87
N LEU A 789 -13.12 14.61 -44.41
CA LEU A 789 -14.21 13.82 -43.87
C LEU A 789 -14.07 13.78 -42.35
N THR A 790 -15.02 14.37 -41.64
CA THR A 790 -15.13 14.21 -40.18
C THR A 790 -16.16 13.13 -39.88
N TYR A 791 -15.88 12.23 -38.95
CA TYR A 791 -16.80 11.14 -38.60
C TYR A 791 -16.68 10.72 -37.13
N HIS A 792 -17.77 10.21 -36.56
CA HIS A 792 -17.82 9.67 -35.20
C HIS A 792 -19.01 8.73 -34.99
N ALA A 793 -18.90 7.78 -34.06
CA ALA A 793 -20.00 6.93 -33.63
C ALA A 793 -20.69 7.44 -32.36
N VAL A 794 -22.01 7.25 -32.28
CA VAL A 794 -22.83 7.57 -31.11
C VAL A 794 -23.57 6.30 -30.67
N PRO A 795 -23.24 5.72 -29.49
CA PRO A 795 -23.95 4.56 -28.98
C PRO A 795 -25.32 4.93 -28.41
N GLY A 796 -26.24 3.97 -28.30
CA GLY A 796 -27.56 4.18 -27.69
C GLY A 796 -27.53 4.52 -26.19
N LYS A 797 -26.45 4.14 -25.49
CA LYS A 797 -26.10 4.51 -24.11
C LYS A 797 -24.57 4.62 -24.00
N GLY A 798 -24.06 5.45 -23.11
CA GLY A 798 -22.60 5.66 -22.94
C GLY A 798 -22.07 6.89 -23.66
N LYS A 799 -20.75 7.04 -23.70
CA LYS A 799 -20.07 8.23 -24.24
C LYS A 799 -19.95 8.14 -25.77
N PRO A 800 -20.28 9.20 -26.53
CA PRO A 800 -20.03 9.24 -27.98
C PRO A 800 -18.52 9.29 -28.29
N GLU A 801 -18.16 8.81 -29.48
CA GLU A 801 -16.81 8.90 -30.02
C GLU A 801 -16.44 10.37 -30.28
N GLU A 802 -15.20 10.76 -29.96
CA GLU A 802 -14.67 12.05 -30.40
C GLU A 802 -14.54 12.09 -31.93
N ALA A 803 -14.86 13.24 -32.54
CA ALA A 803 -14.83 13.39 -33.99
C ALA A 803 -13.44 13.15 -34.58
N LYS A 804 -13.31 12.09 -35.40
CA LYS A 804 -12.11 11.81 -36.19
C LYS A 804 -12.15 12.60 -37.48
N THR A 805 -10.97 12.94 -37.98
CA THR A 805 -10.80 13.66 -39.25
C THR A 805 -9.91 12.86 -40.19
N LEU A 806 -10.40 12.64 -41.41
CA LEU A 806 -9.66 12.05 -42.52
C LEU A 806 -9.49 13.11 -43.62
N SER A 807 -8.24 13.42 -43.96
CA SER A 807 -7.90 14.32 -45.07
C SER A 807 -7.51 13.52 -46.30
N LEU A 808 -8.10 13.84 -47.45
CA LEU A 808 -7.85 13.17 -48.73
C LEU A 808 -7.55 14.23 -49.78
N ASN A 809 -6.47 14.06 -50.54
CA ASN A 809 -6.18 14.90 -51.70
C ASN A 809 -6.42 14.08 -52.97
N ILE A 810 -7.35 14.51 -53.80
CA ILE A 810 -7.71 13.83 -55.05
C ILE A 810 -7.30 14.73 -56.22
N ASP A 811 -6.61 14.16 -57.20
CA ASP A 811 -6.28 14.85 -58.43
C ASP A 811 -6.18 13.83 -59.57
N THR A 812 -7.21 13.79 -60.40
CA THR A 812 -7.37 12.87 -61.52
C THR A 812 -6.93 13.48 -62.86
N ALA A 813 -6.55 14.77 -62.88
CA ALA A 813 -6.23 15.47 -64.09
C ALA A 813 -4.74 15.30 -64.46
N PRO A 814 -4.39 14.95 -65.71
CA PRO A 814 -3.00 14.96 -66.13
C PRO A 814 -2.45 16.39 -66.26
N PRO A 815 -1.13 16.57 -66.04
CA PRO A 815 -0.48 17.87 -66.21
C PRO A 815 -0.58 18.37 -67.66
N VAL A 816 -0.59 19.69 -67.86
CA VAL A 816 -0.57 20.29 -69.19
C VAL A 816 0.88 20.61 -69.57
N ALA A 817 1.34 20.14 -70.73
CA ALA A 817 2.73 20.31 -71.18
C ALA A 817 2.86 20.72 -72.67
N GLU A 818 3.78 21.65 -72.95
CA GLU A 818 4.11 22.16 -74.28
C GLU A 818 5.63 22.02 -74.55
N LEU A 819 5.99 21.46 -75.72
CA LEU A 819 7.39 21.33 -76.16
C LEU A 819 7.66 22.21 -77.39
N LYS A 820 8.73 23.00 -77.33
CA LYS A 820 9.23 23.82 -78.46
C LYS A 820 10.65 23.43 -78.85
N GLU A 821 10.94 23.50 -80.15
CA GLU A 821 12.27 23.37 -80.75
C GLU A 821 12.72 24.77 -81.21
N SER A 822 13.76 25.29 -80.57
CA SER A 822 14.38 26.59 -80.86
C SER A 822 13.36 27.75 -80.99
N GLY A 823 12.33 27.73 -80.14
CA GLY A 823 11.26 28.72 -80.10
C GLY A 823 10.09 28.47 -81.07
N HIS A 824 10.08 27.37 -81.81
CA HIS A 824 9.03 26.97 -82.75
C HIS A 824 8.52 25.54 -82.47
N GLU A 825 7.51 25.08 -83.21
CA GLU A 825 7.11 23.67 -83.16
C GLU A 825 8.20 22.77 -83.75
N VAL A 826 8.33 21.55 -83.23
CA VAL A 826 9.29 20.54 -83.73
C VAL A 826 9.10 20.31 -85.23
N ARG A 827 10.19 20.46 -86.00
CA ARG A 827 10.21 20.36 -87.47
C ARG A 827 11.54 19.84 -87.99
N ASP A 828 11.60 19.48 -89.27
CA ASP A 828 12.83 19.05 -89.95
C ASP A 828 13.89 20.18 -90.00
N VAL A 829 15.17 19.79 -89.95
CA VAL A 829 16.33 20.69 -89.85
C VAL A 829 17.49 20.23 -90.74
N GLU A 830 18.37 21.17 -91.12
CA GLU A 830 19.63 20.88 -91.80
C GLU A 830 20.72 20.50 -90.79
N GLU A 831 21.72 19.71 -91.19
CA GLU A 831 22.83 19.26 -90.32
C GLU A 831 23.64 20.42 -89.70
N THR A 832 23.58 21.62 -90.28
CA THR A 832 24.23 22.83 -89.76
C THR A 832 23.44 23.54 -88.64
N SER A 833 22.20 23.11 -88.35
CA SER A 833 21.34 23.74 -87.35
C SER A 833 21.82 23.47 -85.92
N GLN A 834 21.52 24.40 -85.01
CA GLN A 834 21.51 24.14 -83.57
C GLN A 834 20.07 23.92 -83.13
N LEU A 835 19.86 22.90 -82.30
CA LEU A 835 18.57 22.51 -81.76
C LEU A 835 18.54 22.85 -80.28
N ASN A 836 17.42 23.40 -79.82
CA ASN A 836 17.16 23.60 -78.41
C ASN A 836 15.75 23.14 -78.06
N PHE A 837 15.58 22.27 -77.07
CA PHE A 837 14.26 21.75 -76.69
C PHE A 837 13.83 22.32 -75.34
N ASP A 838 12.69 23.00 -75.33
CA ASP A 838 12.14 23.77 -74.21
C ASP A 838 10.76 23.21 -73.84
N LEU A 839 10.61 22.68 -72.62
CA LEU A 839 9.44 21.93 -72.15
C LEU A 839 8.78 22.63 -70.97
N THR A 840 7.72 23.38 -71.24
CA THR A 840 6.92 23.99 -70.19
C THR A 840 5.83 23.03 -69.75
N ALA A 841 5.63 22.88 -68.44
CA ALA A 841 4.50 22.15 -67.90
C ALA A 841 3.91 22.83 -66.67
N ASP A 842 2.61 22.66 -66.49
CA ASP A 842 1.86 23.19 -65.37
C ASP A 842 0.83 22.17 -64.89
N ASP A 843 0.59 22.14 -63.58
CA ASP A 843 -0.48 21.38 -62.97
C ASP A 843 -1.12 22.19 -61.83
N ILE A 844 -2.45 22.22 -61.82
CA ILE A 844 -3.23 23.16 -60.99
C ILE A 844 -3.40 22.66 -59.54
N LEU A 845 -3.25 21.35 -59.27
CA LEU A 845 -3.57 20.74 -57.98
C LEU A 845 -2.38 20.08 -57.32
N SER A 846 -1.93 18.94 -57.85
CA SER A 846 -0.85 18.15 -57.25
C SER A 846 0.54 18.70 -57.59
N GLY A 847 0.65 19.52 -58.64
CA GLY A 847 1.89 20.12 -59.10
C GLY A 847 2.78 19.12 -59.84
N ILE A 848 3.79 19.63 -60.55
CA ILE A 848 4.69 18.78 -61.34
C ILE A 848 5.68 18.05 -60.42
N ALA A 849 5.70 16.72 -60.47
CA ALA A 849 6.63 15.90 -59.71
C ALA A 849 7.90 15.55 -60.51
N SER A 850 7.76 15.32 -61.82
CA SER A 850 8.91 15.04 -62.69
C SER A 850 8.63 15.40 -64.15
N GLN A 851 9.70 15.80 -64.83
CA GLN A 851 9.72 16.04 -66.27
C GLN A 851 10.92 15.33 -66.88
N GLN A 852 10.74 14.74 -68.05
CA GLN A 852 11.79 14.10 -68.81
C GLN A 852 11.65 14.42 -70.29
N LEU A 853 12.77 14.81 -70.91
CA LEU A 853 12.95 14.93 -72.35
C LEU A 853 13.88 13.83 -72.84
N LEU A 854 13.45 13.13 -73.88
CA LEU A 854 14.22 12.07 -74.53
C LEU A 854 14.40 12.41 -76.01
N LEU A 855 15.65 12.47 -76.48
CA LEU A 855 15.99 12.50 -77.91
C LEU A 855 16.51 11.12 -78.32
N ASP A 856 15.83 10.47 -79.25
CA ASP A 856 16.08 9.07 -79.67
C ASP A 856 16.20 8.09 -78.50
N GLY A 857 15.34 8.27 -77.49
CA GLY A 857 15.34 7.45 -76.28
C GLY A 857 16.40 7.83 -75.23
N LYS A 858 17.29 8.79 -75.51
CA LYS A 858 18.31 9.26 -74.58
C LYS A 858 17.88 10.54 -73.86
N PRO A 859 18.10 10.66 -72.55
CA PRO A 859 17.76 11.87 -71.81
C PRO A 859 18.58 13.07 -72.29
N ILE A 860 17.89 14.18 -72.52
CA ILE A 860 18.49 15.49 -72.77
C ILE A 860 18.04 16.47 -71.68
N THR A 861 18.88 17.44 -71.36
CA THR A 861 18.46 18.53 -70.48
C THR A 861 17.70 19.58 -71.27
N GLU A 862 16.69 20.17 -70.65
CA GLU A 862 16.00 21.35 -71.17
C GLU A 862 17.00 22.47 -71.47
N ASP A 863 16.72 23.26 -72.51
CA ASP A 863 17.55 24.37 -72.95
C ASP A 863 19.01 24.01 -73.36
N GLN A 864 19.31 22.72 -73.52
CA GLN A 864 20.62 22.26 -73.98
C GLN A 864 20.80 22.53 -75.47
N PRO A 865 21.78 23.35 -75.89
CA PRO A 865 22.11 23.51 -77.29
C PRO A 865 22.73 22.22 -77.84
N LEU A 866 22.07 21.60 -78.80
CA LEU A 866 22.53 20.40 -79.51
C LEU A 866 22.89 20.77 -80.96
N SER A 867 24.02 20.29 -81.47
CA SER A 867 24.30 20.41 -82.90
C SER A 867 23.55 19.32 -83.66
N ALA A 868 22.81 19.66 -84.72
CA ALA A 868 22.17 18.66 -85.57
C ALA A 868 23.19 17.68 -86.20
N ALA A 869 24.43 18.14 -86.45
CA ALA A 869 25.54 17.28 -86.88
C ALA A 869 25.92 16.18 -85.87
N ASP A 870 25.83 16.48 -84.57
CA ASP A 870 26.12 15.53 -83.50
C ASP A 870 24.96 14.55 -83.26
N VAL A 871 23.73 14.98 -83.56
CA VAL A 871 22.53 14.15 -83.59
C VAL A 871 22.59 13.15 -84.77
N GLY A 872 23.20 13.57 -85.88
CA GLY A 872 23.44 12.77 -87.08
C GLY A 872 22.32 12.92 -88.10
N ALA A 873 22.58 12.55 -89.36
CA ALA A 873 21.56 12.64 -90.42
C ALA A 873 20.56 11.48 -90.36
N GLY A 874 19.28 11.77 -90.59
CA GLY A 874 18.20 10.78 -90.58
C GLY A 874 16.99 11.22 -89.77
N SER A 875 16.14 10.24 -89.45
CA SER A 875 14.90 10.46 -88.69
C SER A 875 15.18 10.37 -87.20
N HIS A 876 14.78 11.41 -86.46
CA HIS A 876 14.93 11.51 -85.02
C HIS A 876 13.59 11.70 -84.34
N THR A 877 13.52 11.34 -83.06
CA THR A 877 12.33 11.45 -82.24
C THR A 877 12.65 12.18 -80.96
N VAL A 878 11.92 13.25 -80.66
CA VAL A 878 11.92 13.89 -79.34
C VAL A 878 10.62 13.54 -78.62
N LYS A 879 10.71 12.99 -77.41
CA LYS A 879 9.58 12.64 -76.56
C LYS A 879 9.70 13.40 -75.24
N TYR A 880 8.58 13.92 -74.76
CA TYR A 880 8.48 14.33 -73.35
C TYR A 880 7.59 13.37 -72.56
N THR A 881 7.89 13.28 -71.27
CA THR A 881 7.02 12.68 -70.25
C THR A 881 7.02 13.58 -69.04
N VAL A 882 5.83 14.04 -68.66
CA VAL A 882 5.59 14.86 -67.47
C VAL A 882 4.66 14.09 -66.55
N LYS A 883 5.00 14.01 -65.28
CA LYS A 883 4.21 13.36 -64.24
C LYS A 883 3.96 14.35 -63.11
N ASP A 884 2.71 14.47 -62.69
CA ASP A 884 2.34 15.27 -61.53
C ASP A 884 2.55 14.50 -60.20
N ALA A 885 2.28 15.13 -59.07
CA ALA A 885 2.45 14.50 -57.76
C ALA A 885 1.33 13.49 -57.40
N ALA A 886 0.18 13.54 -58.08
CA ALA A 886 -0.86 12.51 -58.00
C ALA A 886 -0.52 11.24 -58.79
N GLY A 887 0.43 11.34 -59.72
CA GLY A 887 0.89 10.28 -60.57
C GLY A 887 0.20 10.22 -61.93
N ASN A 888 -0.60 11.22 -62.30
CA ASN A 888 -1.10 11.36 -63.66
C ASN A 888 0.05 11.77 -64.60
N MET A 889 -0.05 11.38 -65.86
CA MET A 889 1.02 11.53 -66.84
C MET A 889 0.53 12.20 -68.10
N ALA A 890 1.32 13.14 -68.60
CA ALA A 890 1.23 13.67 -69.96
C ALA A 890 2.49 13.27 -70.73
N GLU A 891 2.31 12.62 -71.88
CA GLU A 891 3.41 12.28 -72.77
C GLU A 891 3.06 12.60 -74.21
N LYS A 892 4.07 13.04 -74.97
CA LYS A 892 3.93 13.25 -76.41
C LYS A 892 5.26 13.07 -77.10
N SER A 893 5.20 12.57 -78.32
CA SER A 893 6.36 12.27 -79.15
C SER A 893 6.25 13.03 -80.47
N TYR A 894 7.35 13.63 -80.90
CA TYR A 894 7.48 14.37 -82.15
C TYR A 894 8.63 13.75 -82.96
N THR A 895 8.47 13.70 -84.27
CA THR A 895 9.49 13.20 -85.20
C THR A 895 9.99 14.34 -86.08
N PHE A 896 11.30 14.40 -86.32
CA PHE A 896 11.92 15.36 -87.24
C PHE A 896 13.07 14.72 -88.02
N GLN A 897 13.39 15.25 -89.19
CA GLN A 897 14.53 14.82 -90.02
C GLN A 897 15.71 15.78 -89.87
N VAL A 898 16.93 15.23 -89.80
CA VAL A 898 18.18 15.97 -90.01
C VAL A 898 18.74 15.63 -91.39
N ALA A 899 18.78 16.59 -92.31
CA ALA A 899 19.30 16.38 -93.66
C ALA A 899 20.82 16.68 -93.74
N GLY A 900 21.66 15.75 -94.26
CA GLY A 900 23.06 16.10 -94.63
C GLY A 900 24.22 15.07 -94.68
N GLY A 901 24.15 13.87 -94.09
CA GLY A 901 25.37 13.03 -93.87
C GLY A 901 25.77 12.03 -94.97
N GLU A 902 27.08 11.85 -95.23
CA GLU A 902 27.61 10.76 -96.07
C GLU A 902 27.33 9.38 -95.45
N VAL A 903 26.69 8.48 -96.20
CA VAL A 903 26.48 7.09 -95.76
C VAL A 903 27.71 6.26 -96.12
N LEU A 904 28.45 5.80 -95.12
CA LEU A 904 29.70 5.04 -95.27
C LEU A 904 29.46 3.54 -95.44
N ALA A 905 28.37 3.02 -94.90
CA ALA A 905 27.94 1.64 -95.12
C ALA A 905 27.70 1.39 -96.61
N THR A 906 28.04 0.20 -97.08
CA THR A 906 27.83 -0.25 -98.47
C THR A 906 26.95 -1.49 -98.56
N GLY A 907 26.44 -1.98 -97.43
CA GLY A 907 25.54 -3.14 -97.31
C GLY A 907 24.93 -3.28 -95.90
N GLU A 908 24.20 -4.37 -95.66
CA GLU A 908 23.55 -4.67 -94.37
C GLU A 908 24.56 -4.72 -93.21
N PRO A 909 24.15 -4.40 -91.96
CA PRO A 909 25.05 -4.41 -90.81
C PRO A 909 25.74 -5.75 -90.56
N GLY A 910 26.96 -5.73 -90.00
CA GLY A 910 27.63 -6.94 -89.53
C GLY A 910 26.84 -7.63 -88.40
N GLN A 911 27.00 -8.94 -88.25
CA GLN A 911 26.34 -9.67 -87.16
C GLN A 911 27.01 -9.35 -85.81
N ALA A 912 26.25 -8.74 -84.90
CA ALA A 912 26.72 -8.42 -83.56
C ALA A 912 26.76 -9.64 -82.62
N VAL A 913 27.62 -9.56 -81.60
CA VAL A 913 27.75 -10.51 -80.50
C VAL A 913 27.36 -9.82 -79.20
N LEU A 914 26.47 -10.44 -78.42
CA LEU A 914 26.05 -9.97 -77.10
C LEU A 914 26.88 -10.62 -75.99
N SER A 915 27.14 -9.87 -74.92
CA SER A 915 27.75 -10.35 -73.66
C SER A 915 27.06 -9.71 -72.45
N SER A 916 27.17 -10.31 -71.26
CA SER A 916 26.68 -9.75 -69.99
C SER A 916 27.79 -9.73 -68.94
N ASN A 917 27.76 -8.74 -68.04
CA ASN A 917 28.64 -8.67 -66.86
C ASN A 917 27.98 -9.26 -65.59
N SER A 918 26.83 -9.93 -65.70
CA SER A 918 26.20 -10.63 -64.59
C SER A 918 27.19 -11.62 -63.95
N ARG A 919 27.29 -11.63 -62.61
CA ARG A 919 28.30 -12.33 -61.78
C ARG A 919 29.72 -11.76 -61.77
N TYR A 920 30.04 -10.76 -62.58
CA TYR A 920 31.43 -10.29 -62.72
C TYR A 920 31.90 -9.43 -61.54
N ALA A 921 31.01 -8.66 -60.91
CA ALA A 921 31.39 -7.70 -59.87
C ALA A 921 31.84 -8.37 -58.56
N TYR A 922 31.10 -9.37 -58.08
CA TYR A 922 31.36 -10.06 -56.80
C TYR A 922 30.81 -11.49 -56.76
N GLY A 923 30.65 -12.14 -57.93
CA GLY A 923 30.23 -13.55 -58.02
C GLY A 923 28.72 -13.81 -57.83
N LEU A 924 27.94 -12.80 -57.44
CA LEU A 924 26.49 -12.89 -57.31
C LEU A 924 25.78 -12.47 -58.60
N SER A 925 24.70 -13.18 -58.91
CA SER A 925 23.78 -12.83 -59.99
C SER A 925 22.51 -12.22 -59.39
N ASP A 926 22.63 -10.98 -58.91
CA ASP A 926 21.65 -10.26 -58.07
C ASP A 926 20.51 -9.57 -58.85
N GLY A 927 20.60 -9.57 -60.18
CA GLY A 927 19.62 -8.94 -61.07
C GLY A 927 20.01 -7.57 -61.59
N ASN A 928 21.21 -7.08 -61.24
CA ASN A 928 21.77 -5.82 -61.75
C ASN A 928 22.97 -6.12 -62.67
N TYR A 929 22.85 -5.81 -63.97
CA TYR A 929 23.89 -6.10 -64.96
C TYR A 929 23.70 -5.31 -66.26
N THR A 930 24.74 -5.26 -67.08
CA THR A 930 24.76 -4.64 -68.40
C THR A 930 24.81 -5.73 -69.47
N VAL A 931 23.95 -5.63 -70.48
CA VAL A 931 24.08 -6.39 -71.74
C VAL A 931 24.80 -5.52 -72.75
N THR A 932 25.96 -5.98 -73.23
CA THR A 932 26.80 -5.26 -74.19
C THR A 932 26.75 -5.93 -75.55
N MET A 933 26.50 -5.14 -76.59
CA MET A 933 26.58 -5.49 -78.00
C MET A 933 27.91 -5.06 -78.57
N ASN A 934 28.61 -5.99 -79.24
CA ASN A 934 29.83 -5.71 -79.99
C ASN A 934 29.72 -6.24 -81.42
N MET A 935 29.90 -5.37 -82.40
CA MET A 935 30.10 -5.71 -83.82
C MET A 935 31.57 -5.44 -84.17
N TRP A 936 32.38 -6.49 -84.28
CA TRP A 936 33.84 -6.36 -84.36
C TRP A 936 34.36 -5.82 -85.70
N TRP A 937 33.63 -5.97 -86.80
CA TRP A 937 33.96 -5.47 -88.15
C TRP A 937 32.74 -5.59 -89.08
N GLY A 938 32.69 -4.81 -90.17
CA GLY A 938 31.63 -4.88 -91.19
C GLY A 938 30.90 -3.54 -91.39
N ASN A 939 29.81 -3.53 -92.18
CA ASN A 939 28.96 -2.32 -92.26
C ASN A 939 28.31 -2.09 -90.90
N ASN A 940 28.26 -0.83 -90.48
CA ASN A 940 27.68 -0.43 -89.20
C ASN A 940 26.15 -0.34 -89.29
N GLY A 941 25.49 -0.53 -88.15
CA GLY A 941 24.09 -0.14 -87.98
C GLY A 941 24.00 1.37 -87.72
N THR A 942 22.91 1.99 -88.17
CA THR A 942 22.49 3.33 -87.72
C THR A 942 21.49 3.25 -86.56
N SER A 943 20.98 2.07 -86.22
CA SER A 943 20.25 1.81 -84.97
C SER A 943 20.55 0.43 -84.40
N TYR A 944 20.49 0.34 -83.07
CA TYR A 944 20.56 -0.86 -82.25
C TYR A 944 19.26 -1.01 -81.48
N LYS A 945 18.66 -2.21 -81.49
CA LYS A 945 17.47 -2.55 -80.70
C LYS A 945 17.75 -3.80 -79.89
N LEU A 946 17.59 -3.77 -78.57
CA LEU A 946 17.72 -4.94 -77.69
C LEU A 946 16.34 -5.48 -77.33
N TYR A 947 16.18 -6.79 -77.41
CA TYR A 947 14.97 -7.49 -77.04
C TYR A 947 15.26 -8.45 -75.88
N GLU A 948 14.43 -8.46 -74.85
CA GLU A 948 14.42 -9.43 -73.77
C GLU A 948 13.21 -10.35 -73.96
N ASN A 949 13.43 -11.66 -74.04
CA ASN A 949 12.40 -12.67 -74.25
C ASN A 949 11.47 -12.35 -75.45
N GLY A 950 12.01 -11.68 -76.47
CA GLY A 950 11.28 -11.26 -77.67
C GLY A 950 10.60 -9.89 -77.57
N THR A 951 10.61 -9.25 -76.41
CA THR A 951 10.06 -7.90 -76.20
C THR A 951 11.16 -6.86 -76.33
N LEU A 952 10.95 -5.81 -77.12
CA LEU A 952 11.89 -4.70 -77.23
C LEU A 952 12.05 -3.99 -75.87
N ILE A 953 13.27 -3.89 -75.37
CA ILE A 953 13.59 -3.26 -74.08
C ILE A 953 14.50 -2.03 -74.19
N ASP A 954 15.22 -1.86 -75.29
CA ASP A 954 16.08 -0.70 -75.52
C ASP A 954 16.30 -0.44 -77.02
N SER A 955 16.50 0.82 -77.40
CA SER A 955 16.77 1.25 -78.78
C SER A 955 17.72 2.45 -78.79
N ILE A 956 18.84 2.34 -79.50
CA ILE A 956 19.91 3.36 -79.55
C ILE A 956 20.21 3.71 -81.01
N THR A 957 20.17 5.00 -81.37
CA THR A 957 20.73 5.50 -82.65
C THR A 957 22.26 5.41 -82.60
N LEU A 958 22.85 4.88 -83.67
CA LEU A 958 24.29 4.65 -83.80
C LEU A 958 24.87 5.42 -84.99
N LYS A 959 26.11 5.87 -84.85
CA LYS A 959 26.84 6.52 -85.95
C LYS A 959 27.38 5.47 -86.92
N ASP A 960 27.18 5.68 -88.21
CA ASP A 960 27.82 4.88 -89.26
C ASP A 960 29.29 5.27 -89.40
N VAL A 961 30.20 4.41 -88.90
CA VAL A 961 31.65 4.54 -89.06
C VAL A 961 32.22 3.34 -89.83
N SER A 962 31.45 2.82 -90.78
CA SER A 962 31.82 1.64 -91.57
C SER A 962 33.21 1.78 -92.21
N PRO A 963 34.06 0.73 -92.20
CA PRO A 963 33.79 -0.63 -91.70
C PRO A 963 34.28 -0.90 -90.25
N ALA A 964 34.48 0.15 -89.43
CA ALA A 964 35.06 0.01 -88.10
C ALA A 964 34.14 -0.76 -87.12
N ALA A 965 34.72 -1.22 -86.00
CA ALA A 965 33.96 -1.88 -84.95
C ALA A 965 32.93 -0.93 -84.31
N GLN A 966 31.81 -1.47 -83.85
CA GLN A 966 30.70 -0.71 -83.25
C GLN A 966 30.24 -1.40 -81.95
N THR A 967 29.94 -0.61 -80.91
CA THR A 967 29.54 -1.13 -79.59
C THR A 967 28.37 -0.34 -79.01
N ALA A 968 27.53 -1.00 -78.21
CA ALA A 968 26.42 -0.40 -77.47
C ALA A 968 26.14 -1.23 -76.21
N GLY A 969 25.58 -0.62 -75.16
CA GLY A 969 25.26 -1.33 -73.91
C GLY A 969 23.92 -0.88 -73.32
N THR A 970 23.21 -1.83 -72.72
CA THR A 970 21.93 -1.62 -72.02
C THR A 970 22.10 -2.05 -70.57
N GLU A 971 21.89 -1.14 -69.62
CA GLU A 971 21.90 -1.41 -68.18
C GLU A 971 20.53 -1.95 -67.71
N LEU A 972 20.55 -2.96 -66.86
CA LEU A 972 19.37 -3.65 -66.34
C LEU A 972 19.47 -3.71 -64.82
N HIS A 973 18.37 -3.40 -64.13
CA HIS A 973 18.28 -3.39 -62.68
C HIS A 973 17.11 -4.25 -62.18
N GLY A 974 17.24 -4.80 -60.98
CA GLY A 974 16.14 -5.44 -60.25
C GLY A 974 15.53 -6.68 -60.92
N LYS A 975 16.28 -7.40 -61.76
CA LYS A 975 15.78 -8.66 -62.35
C LYS A 975 15.62 -9.72 -61.26
N VAL A 976 14.48 -10.38 -61.22
CA VAL A 976 14.21 -11.48 -60.29
C VAL A 976 14.88 -12.78 -60.74
N ASN A 977 14.98 -13.75 -59.83
CA ASN A 977 15.50 -15.07 -60.15
C ASN A 977 14.76 -15.69 -61.34
N GLY A 978 15.51 -16.04 -62.39
CA GLY A 978 14.94 -16.40 -63.67
C GLY A 978 15.97 -16.47 -64.78
N THR A 979 15.52 -16.85 -65.97
CA THR A 979 16.35 -16.91 -67.17
C THR A 979 15.83 -15.90 -68.19
N TYR A 980 16.71 -15.04 -68.68
CA TYR A 980 16.41 -13.97 -69.62
C TYR A 980 17.19 -14.20 -70.92
N VAL A 981 16.51 -14.12 -72.05
CA VAL A 981 17.11 -14.30 -73.38
C VAL A 981 17.13 -12.96 -74.11
N TYR A 982 18.33 -12.49 -74.45
CA TYR A 982 18.55 -11.23 -75.13
C TYR A 982 18.88 -11.44 -76.60
N THR A 983 18.26 -10.66 -77.49
CA THR A 983 18.66 -10.56 -78.90
C THR A 983 18.73 -9.11 -79.31
N ALA A 984 19.77 -8.72 -80.04
CA ALA A 984 19.89 -7.40 -80.63
C ALA A 984 19.68 -7.39 -82.15
N GLU A 985 19.09 -6.32 -82.67
CA GLU A 985 18.96 -6.01 -84.10
C GLU A 985 19.77 -4.74 -84.42
N LEU A 986 20.69 -4.83 -85.39
CA LEU A 986 21.35 -3.67 -85.99
C LEU A 986 20.68 -3.36 -87.32
N THR A 987 20.27 -2.11 -87.54
CA THR A 987 19.63 -1.68 -88.80
C THR A 987 20.40 -0.53 -89.41
N ASN A 988 20.61 -0.56 -90.73
CA ASN A 988 21.02 0.60 -91.53
C ASN A 988 20.12 0.70 -92.79
N LYS A 989 20.40 1.65 -93.69
CA LYS A 989 19.59 1.84 -94.91
C LYS A 989 19.54 0.64 -95.87
N TYR A 990 20.47 -0.33 -95.73
CA TYR A 990 20.55 -1.51 -96.57
C TYR A 990 19.80 -2.72 -96.00
N GLY A 991 19.47 -2.71 -94.69
CA GLY A 991 18.70 -3.77 -94.05
C GLY A 991 18.99 -3.92 -92.55
N THR A 992 18.50 -5.02 -91.98
CA THR A 992 18.58 -5.33 -90.54
C THR A 992 19.25 -6.69 -90.31
N THR A 993 20.24 -6.74 -89.43
CA THR A 993 20.94 -7.96 -89.03
C THR A 993 20.69 -8.27 -87.56
N LYS A 994 20.25 -9.51 -87.26
CA LYS A 994 20.04 -9.98 -85.89
C LYS A 994 21.29 -10.67 -85.34
N SER A 995 21.60 -10.37 -84.08
CA SER A 995 22.61 -11.10 -83.29
C SER A 995 22.14 -12.51 -82.93
N LYS A 996 23.07 -13.35 -82.44
CA LYS A 996 22.73 -14.59 -81.76
C LYS A 996 22.15 -14.29 -80.36
N PRO A 997 21.22 -15.09 -79.85
CA PRO A 997 20.67 -14.88 -78.51
C PRO A 997 21.74 -15.05 -77.42
N LEU A 998 21.69 -14.19 -76.40
CA LEU A 998 22.45 -14.29 -75.16
C LEU A 998 21.50 -14.68 -74.03
N THR A 999 21.79 -15.77 -73.33
CA THR A 999 21.03 -16.18 -72.14
C THR A 999 21.73 -15.72 -70.87
N VAL A 1000 21.02 -15.03 -69.98
CA VAL A 1000 21.50 -14.62 -68.65
C VAL A 1000 20.58 -15.24 -67.59
N THR A 1001 21.16 -15.92 -66.60
CA THR A 1001 20.41 -16.56 -65.52
C THR A 1001 20.70 -15.85 -64.20
N ILE A 1002 19.64 -15.29 -63.60
CA ILE A 1002 19.64 -14.64 -62.29
C ILE A 1002 19.27 -15.68 -61.23
N SER A 1003 20.11 -15.80 -60.19
CA SER A 1003 19.94 -16.81 -59.13
C SER A 1003 20.02 -16.26 -57.72
N ASP A 1004 20.52 -15.03 -57.55
CA ASP A 1004 20.87 -14.46 -56.25
C ASP A 1004 20.10 -13.15 -56.01
N SER A 1005 18.93 -12.93 -56.63
CA SER A 1005 18.18 -11.68 -56.46
C SER A 1005 17.49 -11.56 -55.10
N VAL A 1006 17.04 -12.69 -54.53
CA VAL A 1006 16.46 -12.76 -53.17
C VAL A 1006 17.54 -12.66 -52.11
N PRO A 1007 17.22 -12.22 -50.87
CA PRO A 1007 18.23 -12.11 -49.83
C PRO A 1007 18.94 -13.44 -49.55
N GLY A 1008 20.21 -13.38 -49.20
CA GLY A 1008 20.93 -14.58 -48.76
C GLY A 1008 20.31 -15.17 -47.49
N LYS A 1009 20.57 -16.45 -47.21
CA LYS A 1009 19.98 -17.13 -46.04
C LYS A 1009 20.57 -16.55 -44.74
N PRO A 1010 19.75 -15.94 -43.86
CA PRO A 1010 20.23 -15.44 -42.57
C PRO A 1010 20.48 -16.59 -41.58
N VAL A 1011 21.39 -16.37 -40.63
CA VAL A 1011 21.68 -17.27 -39.51
C VAL A 1011 21.28 -16.59 -38.21
N LEU A 1012 20.54 -17.31 -37.37
CA LEU A 1012 20.17 -16.86 -36.03
C LEU A 1012 21.11 -17.42 -34.96
N SER A 1013 21.32 -16.64 -33.90
CA SER A 1013 22.00 -17.02 -32.66
C SER A 1013 21.38 -16.32 -31.46
N GLU A 1014 21.64 -16.82 -30.25
CA GLU A 1014 21.05 -16.33 -29.00
C GLU A 1014 22.08 -16.34 -27.85
N ASP A 1015 21.82 -15.57 -26.79
CA ASP A 1015 22.72 -15.43 -25.63
C ASP A 1015 22.08 -15.82 -24.27
N ASN A 1016 20.99 -16.59 -24.26
CA ASN A 1016 20.26 -17.05 -23.06
C ASN A 1016 20.99 -18.17 -22.29
N TRP A 1017 22.26 -17.95 -21.95
CA TRP A 1017 23.11 -18.97 -21.35
C TRP A 1017 22.82 -19.19 -19.86
N ASP A 1018 22.15 -18.23 -19.20
CA ASP A 1018 21.74 -18.27 -17.80
C ASP A 1018 20.28 -18.72 -17.58
N GLY A 1019 19.53 -18.88 -18.67
CA GLY A 1019 18.18 -19.43 -18.70
C GLY A 1019 17.14 -18.61 -17.94
N ASP A 1020 17.35 -17.31 -17.75
CA ASP A 1020 16.52 -16.43 -16.91
C ASP A 1020 15.32 -15.77 -17.65
N GLY A 1021 15.18 -16.05 -18.94
CA GLY A 1021 14.09 -15.52 -19.75
C GLY A 1021 14.35 -14.11 -20.31
N THR A 1022 15.57 -13.59 -20.18
CA THR A 1022 16.04 -12.31 -20.71
C THR A 1022 17.29 -12.50 -21.57
N TYR A 1023 17.14 -12.35 -22.88
CA TYR A 1023 18.21 -12.64 -23.85
C TYR A 1023 18.03 -11.88 -25.16
N LYS A 1024 19.02 -11.94 -26.04
CA LYS A 1024 19.01 -11.36 -27.38
C LYS A 1024 18.98 -12.46 -28.42
N VAL A 1025 18.13 -12.29 -29.43
CA VAL A 1025 18.18 -13.07 -30.66
C VAL A 1025 18.85 -12.21 -31.72
N SER A 1026 20.00 -12.67 -32.22
CA SER A 1026 20.81 -11.98 -33.21
C SER A 1026 20.72 -12.67 -34.56
N MET A 1027 20.49 -11.89 -35.62
CA MET A 1027 20.47 -12.32 -37.00
C MET A 1027 21.73 -11.80 -37.71
N ASN A 1028 22.45 -12.71 -38.38
CA ASN A 1028 23.60 -12.38 -39.22
C ASN A 1028 23.44 -12.97 -40.62
N LEU A 1029 23.70 -12.16 -41.65
CA LEU A 1029 23.87 -12.54 -43.04
C LEU A 1029 25.32 -12.26 -43.43
N TRP A 1030 26.14 -13.30 -43.50
CA TRP A 1030 27.59 -13.16 -43.77
C TRP A 1030 27.94 -12.99 -45.25
N TRP A 1031 27.12 -13.52 -46.15
CA TRP A 1031 27.32 -13.45 -47.60
C TRP A 1031 26.00 -13.66 -48.35
N GLY A 1032 25.82 -12.92 -49.45
CA GLY A 1032 24.64 -12.98 -50.31
C GLY A 1032 24.03 -11.60 -50.56
N THR A 1033 22.91 -11.55 -51.27
CA THR A 1033 22.18 -10.30 -51.51
C THR A 1033 21.54 -9.82 -50.21
N ASN A 1034 21.65 -8.53 -49.90
CA ASN A 1034 21.10 -7.96 -48.68
C ASN A 1034 19.58 -7.74 -48.77
N ALA A 1035 18.97 -7.66 -47.59
CA ALA A 1035 17.57 -7.30 -47.40
C ALA A 1035 17.39 -5.81 -47.07
N THR A 1036 16.17 -5.33 -47.21
CA THR A 1036 15.70 -4.00 -46.78
C THR A 1036 14.81 -4.07 -45.53
N GLU A 1037 14.38 -5.26 -45.12
CA GLU A 1037 13.57 -5.48 -43.92
C GLU A 1037 13.95 -6.83 -43.25
N TYR A 1038 13.96 -6.83 -41.91
CA TYR A 1038 14.10 -7.99 -41.04
C TYR A 1038 12.83 -8.18 -40.22
N ARG A 1039 12.33 -9.41 -40.13
CA ARG A 1039 11.19 -9.81 -39.29
C ARG A 1039 11.57 -10.99 -38.41
N LEU A 1040 11.28 -10.91 -37.11
CA LEU A 1040 11.49 -12.01 -36.16
C LEU A 1040 10.16 -12.61 -35.71
N TYR A 1041 10.05 -13.93 -35.81
CA TYR A 1041 8.89 -14.69 -35.36
C TYR A 1041 9.26 -15.56 -34.16
N GLU A 1042 8.41 -15.56 -33.12
CA GLU A 1042 8.45 -16.47 -31.98
C GLU A 1042 7.22 -17.39 -32.05
N ASN A 1043 7.42 -18.70 -32.05
CA ASN A 1043 6.34 -19.69 -32.14
C ASN A 1043 5.34 -19.43 -33.30
N GLY A 1044 5.84 -18.85 -34.40
CA GLY A 1044 5.05 -18.47 -35.57
C GLY A 1044 4.36 -17.11 -35.51
N GLN A 1045 4.46 -16.37 -34.40
CA GLN A 1045 3.94 -15.01 -34.27
C GLN A 1045 5.04 -13.97 -34.48
N LEU A 1046 4.75 -12.93 -35.26
CA LEU A 1046 5.67 -11.81 -35.48
C LEU A 1046 5.84 -11.03 -34.18
N ILE A 1047 7.07 -10.90 -33.70
CA ILE A 1047 7.39 -10.20 -32.45
C ILE A 1047 8.29 -8.97 -32.64
N ASP A 1048 8.97 -8.84 -33.78
CA ASP A 1048 9.82 -7.70 -34.09
C ASP A 1048 9.94 -7.49 -35.62
N SER A 1049 10.02 -6.25 -36.06
CA SER A 1049 10.31 -5.88 -37.45
C SER A 1049 11.19 -4.63 -37.50
N GLN A 1050 12.26 -4.67 -38.30
CA GLN A 1050 13.24 -3.59 -38.40
C GLN A 1050 13.60 -3.31 -39.88
N PRO A 1051 13.69 -2.03 -40.31
CA PRO A 1051 14.25 -1.69 -41.61
C PRO A 1051 15.76 -1.93 -41.64
N LEU A 1052 16.29 -2.33 -42.80
CA LEU A 1052 17.71 -2.60 -43.03
C LEU A 1052 18.26 -1.81 -44.22
N ASN A 1053 19.53 -1.39 -44.13
CA ASN A 1053 20.26 -0.81 -45.26
C ASN A 1053 20.88 -1.93 -46.11
N ALA A 1054 20.54 -1.98 -47.41
CA ALA A 1054 21.07 -2.96 -48.34
C ALA A 1054 22.41 -2.49 -48.95
N ASN A 1055 23.50 -3.20 -48.66
CA ASN A 1055 24.87 -2.89 -49.09
C ASN A 1055 25.57 -4.14 -49.70
N THR A 1056 24.86 -4.88 -50.55
CA THR A 1056 25.36 -6.13 -51.18
C THR A 1056 26.76 -5.94 -51.78
N PRO A 1057 27.73 -6.83 -51.54
CA PRO A 1057 27.63 -8.13 -50.84
C PRO A 1057 28.09 -8.08 -49.37
N SER A 1058 28.10 -6.90 -48.74
CA SER A 1058 28.56 -6.74 -47.36
C SER A 1058 27.72 -7.54 -46.38
N ALA A 1059 28.34 -7.93 -45.26
CA ALA A 1059 27.60 -8.60 -44.18
C ALA A 1059 26.52 -7.65 -43.60
N GLN A 1060 25.41 -8.24 -43.17
CA GLN A 1060 24.26 -7.53 -42.63
C GLN A 1060 23.79 -8.21 -41.34
N SER A 1061 23.36 -7.44 -40.33
CA SER A 1061 22.95 -7.98 -39.03
C SER A 1061 21.80 -7.20 -38.40
N ALA A 1062 21.03 -7.86 -37.53
CA ALA A 1062 19.97 -7.26 -36.70
C ALA A 1062 19.91 -7.98 -35.35
N VAL A 1063 19.43 -7.29 -34.31
CA VAL A 1063 19.32 -7.86 -32.95
C VAL A 1063 17.97 -7.48 -32.35
N SER A 1064 17.28 -8.46 -31.78
CA SER A 1064 16.02 -8.29 -31.03
C SER A 1064 16.24 -8.66 -29.57
N ALA A 1065 15.84 -7.78 -28.64
CA ALA A 1065 15.91 -8.05 -27.21
C ALA A 1065 14.60 -8.70 -26.72
N ILE A 1066 14.73 -9.82 -26.00
CA ILE A 1066 13.65 -10.63 -25.44
C ILE A 1066 13.73 -10.55 -23.91
N SER A 1067 12.60 -10.36 -23.23
CA SER A 1067 12.54 -10.36 -21.77
C SER A 1067 11.21 -10.93 -21.26
N GLY A 1068 11.19 -11.33 -19.99
CA GLY A 1068 9.98 -11.78 -19.31
C GLY A 1068 9.40 -13.11 -19.83
N ARG A 1069 10.23 -13.96 -20.44
CA ARG A 1069 9.80 -15.31 -20.84
C ARG A 1069 9.84 -16.24 -19.63
N ALA A 1070 8.74 -16.95 -19.39
CA ALA A 1070 8.66 -17.95 -18.33
C ALA A 1070 9.43 -19.22 -18.72
N ALA A 1071 9.68 -20.10 -17.74
CA ALA A 1071 10.30 -21.40 -17.99
C ALA A 1071 9.54 -22.18 -19.09
N GLY A 1072 10.24 -22.53 -20.17
CA GLY A 1072 9.64 -23.05 -21.40
C GLY A 1072 10.62 -23.12 -22.57
N VAL A 1073 10.16 -23.64 -23.71
CA VAL A 1073 10.95 -23.70 -24.97
C VAL A 1073 10.27 -22.81 -26.01
N TYR A 1074 11.04 -21.89 -26.57
CA TYR A 1074 10.59 -20.90 -27.55
C TYR A 1074 11.30 -21.13 -28.89
N GLU A 1075 10.54 -21.14 -29.99
CA GLU A 1075 11.08 -21.32 -31.33
C GLU A 1075 11.17 -19.97 -32.06
N TYR A 1076 12.38 -19.61 -32.52
CA TYR A 1076 12.60 -18.36 -33.26
C TYR A 1076 12.96 -18.61 -34.72
N LYS A 1077 12.37 -17.84 -35.61
CA LYS A 1077 12.64 -17.85 -37.05
C LYS A 1077 12.67 -16.41 -37.57
N ALA A 1078 13.66 -16.06 -38.38
CA ALA A 1078 13.75 -14.74 -39.01
C ALA A 1078 13.44 -14.80 -40.50
N GLU A 1079 12.91 -13.71 -41.03
CA GLU A 1079 12.71 -13.48 -42.45
C GLU A 1079 13.44 -12.20 -42.87
N LEU A 1080 14.14 -12.29 -44.00
CA LEU A 1080 14.79 -11.19 -44.68
C LEU A 1080 14.06 -10.92 -45.99
N ILE A 1081 13.68 -9.66 -46.23
CA ILE A 1081 12.85 -9.24 -47.36
C ILE A 1081 13.57 -8.19 -48.21
N ASN A 1082 13.53 -8.32 -49.53
CA ASN A 1082 13.83 -7.25 -50.48
C ASN A 1082 12.78 -7.23 -51.62
N ALA A 1083 12.93 -6.33 -52.59
CA ALA A 1083 12.02 -6.21 -53.73
C ALA A 1083 11.90 -7.49 -54.59
N ALA A 1084 12.88 -8.39 -54.54
CA ALA A 1084 12.88 -9.62 -55.30
C ALA A 1084 12.27 -10.82 -54.54
N GLY A 1085 12.09 -10.73 -53.22
CA GLY A 1085 11.42 -11.76 -52.43
C GLY A 1085 11.88 -11.87 -50.98
N VAL A 1086 11.53 -13.01 -50.37
CA VAL A 1086 11.74 -13.30 -48.94
C VAL A 1086 12.60 -14.54 -48.78
N THR A 1087 13.56 -14.50 -47.86
CA THR A 1087 14.36 -15.65 -47.43
C THR A 1087 14.26 -15.84 -45.93
N SER A 1088 13.97 -17.07 -45.50
CA SER A 1088 13.88 -17.42 -44.07
C SER A 1088 15.18 -18.00 -43.52
N SER A 1089 15.45 -17.75 -42.23
CA SER A 1089 16.45 -18.48 -41.45
C SER A 1089 16.01 -19.93 -41.18
N ASP A 1090 16.94 -20.75 -40.70
CA ASP A 1090 16.55 -21.95 -39.93
C ASP A 1090 15.94 -21.51 -38.59
N THR A 1091 15.07 -22.36 -38.03
CA THR A 1091 14.48 -22.14 -36.70
C THR A 1091 15.48 -22.52 -35.61
N ILE A 1092 15.69 -21.63 -34.63
CA ILE A 1092 16.44 -21.94 -33.41
C ILE A 1092 15.48 -22.15 -32.24
N LYS A 1093 15.87 -22.95 -31.24
CA LYS A 1093 15.10 -23.16 -30.01
C LYS A 1093 15.85 -22.58 -28.83
N VAL A 1094 15.18 -21.76 -28.04
CA VAL A 1094 15.71 -21.20 -26.80
C VAL A 1094 14.96 -21.83 -25.63
N THR A 1095 15.70 -22.39 -24.66
CA THR A 1095 15.13 -22.97 -23.45
C THR A 1095 15.34 -22.01 -22.28
N VAL A 1096 14.24 -21.62 -21.63
CA VAL A 1096 14.23 -20.82 -20.41
C VAL A 1096 14.00 -21.77 -19.23
N LEU A 1097 14.80 -21.64 -18.18
CA LEU A 1097 14.84 -22.59 -17.06
C LEU A 1097 14.16 -22.08 -15.79
N ARG A 1098 14.08 -20.77 -15.59
CA ARG A 1098 13.57 -20.15 -14.36
C ARG A 1098 12.75 -18.92 -14.67
#